data_AF-A0A1W5D917-F1
#
_entry.id   AF-A0A1W5D917-F1
#
_cell.length_a   1.000
_cell.length_b   1.000
_cell.length_c   1.000
_cell.angle_alpha   90.00
_cell.angle_beta   90.00
_cell.angle_gamma   90.00
#
_symmetry.space_group_name_H-M   'P 1'
#
loop_
_entity.id
_entity.type
_entity.pdbx_description
1 polymer ?
#
loop_
_entity_poly.entity_id
_entity_poly.type
_entity_poly.pdbx_seq_one_letter_code
_entity_poly.pdbx_strand_id
1 'polypeptide(L)'
;MSPPRLDRSKMQIEGTPSYQRCKKVHTNHFGFKTILLGSIIMFLISKILAIGAGLLSLCWADPTLPVHNAKRAATDNFIATESPIALQGVLNNIGANGAKVSGAASGIVVASPPKSNPDYFYSWTRDSALTFKMLVDTFIAGNFSLQPEIENYISAQGKIQTVTNPSGGLSTGGLGEPKFEVNETAFTGPWGRPQRDGPALRATALIAYSRWLIANGYTSTVSSITWPIIQNDLTYVEQYWNQTGFDLWEEVDGSSFFTIAVQHRALVEGNDLAQQIQQSCPGCISQALEILCMLQNFWNGEYILANINDNSGRSGKDANTMLGSIHTFDPAAACDDSTFQPCSAKALANHKVLTDSFRSIYAINSGIAEGTAIAVGRYPEDVYQGGNPWYLNTLAAAELLYDALYQWNRIGSLTVTTTSLAFFRDFSASIATGTYLSSSLTYIALTSAMKIYADGYMSVVQNYTPSNGGLAEQFSRSDGSPISAVDLTWSYASFLTAIACRAGQVPASWGASSANSIPATCAATSANAPYATATNTVFSTGETSANSPACPTASSVAVTFNELETTMYGENVFVTGSIPQLGSWAVADAVPLSASGYMSDYPLWTVTVSLPAGTTFQYKYLKREADGSVVWESDPNREFTVPRSCATTTTENDSWR
;
A
#
# COMPACT_ATOMS: atom_id res chain seq x y z
N MET A 1 -35.84 10.33 -61.68
CA MET A 1 -36.48 9.03 -61.95
C MET A 1 -37.27 8.62 -60.71
N SER A 2 -38.51 8.20 -60.91
CA SER A 2 -39.61 8.09 -59.95
C SER A 2 -39.53 6.89 -58.97
N PRO A 3 -40.39 6.85 -57.91
CA PRO A 3 -40.27 6.09 -56.63
C PRO A 3 -41.15 4.80 -56.61
N PRO A 4 -41.49 4.09 -55.49
CA PRO A 4 -42.33 4.49 -54.30
C PRO A 4 -41.82 3.89 -52.94
N ARG A 5 -42.21 4.24 -51.69
CA ARG A 5 -43.47 4.42 -50.89
C ARG A 5 -44.18 3.13 -50.39
N LEU A 6 -44.61 3.17 -49.11
CA LEU A 6 -45.60 2.35 -48.33
C LEU A 6 -45.05 1.17 -47.50
N ASP A 7 -45.58 0.75 -46.33
CA ASP A 7 -46.51 1.26 -45.30
C ASP A 7 -46.52 0.23 -44.13
N ARG A 8 -47.07 0.64 -42.99
CA ARG A 8 -47.30 0.05 -41.66
C ARG A 8 -47.93 -1.36 -41.58
N SER A 9 -47.90 -1.88 -40.34
CA SER A 9 -48.91 -2.70 -39.62
C SER A 9 -48.36 -4.06 -39.11
N LYS A 10 -48.65 -4.65 -37.93
CA LYS A 10 -49.69 -4.47 -36.89
C LYS A 10 -49.21 -4.95 -35.49
N MET A 11 -49.83 -4.39 -34.44
CA MET A 11 -50.34 -5.02 -33.19
C MET A 11 -50.83 -6.48 -33.36
N GLN A 12 -51.02 -7.38 -32.37
CA GLN A 12 -50.84 -7.52 -30.92
C GLN A 12 -51.61 -8.84 -30.55
N ILE A 13 -51.41 -9.42 -29.36
CA ILE A 13 -52.39 -10.21 -28.54
C ILE A 13 -52.40 -11.77 -28.58
N GLU A 14 -52.16 -12.32 -27.36
CA GLU A 14 -52.67 -13.51 -26.60
C GLU A 14 -52.48 -14.99 -27.02
N GLY A 15 -52.22 -15.82 -25.98
CA GLY A 15 -52.79 -17.17 -25.90
C GLY A 15 -51.99 -18.24 -25.13
N THR A 16 -52.07 -18.30 -23.79
CA THR A 16 -52.00 -19.55 -22.98
C THR A 16 -53.24 -20.44 -23.27
N PRO A 17 -53.35 -21.78 -22.95
CA PRO A 17 -52.86 -22.43 -21.70
C PRO A 17 -52.56 -23.98 -21.68
N SER A 18 -51.99 -24.41 -20.53
CA SER A 18 -52.32 -25.61 -19.71
C SER A 18 -51.83 -27.07 -19.99
N TYR A 19 -51.18 -27.62 -18.93
CA TYR A 19 -51.40 -28.88 -18.18
C TYR A 19 -50.95 -30.29 -18.63
N GLN A 20 -50.36 -30.99 -17.63
CA GLN A 20 -50.34 -32.45 -17.29
C GLN A 20 -48.93 -33.08 -17.25
N ARG A 21 -48.54 -33.99 -16.34
CA ARG A 21 -49.08 -34.56 -15.09
C ARG A 21 -47.94 -35.34 -14.41
N CYS A 22 -47.89 -35.34 -13.08
CA CYS A 22 -47.16 -36.32 -12.26
C CYS A 22 -47.74 -37.74 -12.39
N LYS A 23 -46.90 -38.77 -12.26
CA LYS A 23 -47.28 -40.11 -11.79
C LYS A 23 -46.30 -40.61 -10.73
N LYS A 24 -46.81 -40.83 -9.52
CA LYS A 24 -46.31 -41.82 -8.55
C LYS A 24 -46.70 -43.22 -9.04
N VAL A 25 -45.96 -44.26 -8.63
CA VAL A 25 -46.48 -45.36 -7.78
C VAL A 25 -45.42 -46.49 -7.55
N HIS A 26 -45.31 -46.84 -6.26
CA HIS A 26 -44.93 -48.07 -5.55
C HIS A 26 -43.51 -48.68 -5.50
N THR A 27 -43.14 -48.87 -4.23
CA THR A 27 -42.10 -49.64 -3.54
C THR A 27 -42.17 -51.16 -3.76
N ASN A 28 -41.01 -51.83 -3.68
CA ASN A 28 -40.87 -53.13 -3.01
C ASN A 28 -39.45 -53.34 -2.44
N HIS A 29 -39.40 -53.87 -1.22
CA HIS A 29 -38.22 -54.31 -0.46
C HIS A 29 -37.50 -55.49 -1.13
N PHE A 30 -36.16 -55.56 -0.99
CA PHE A 30 -35.39 -56.72 -0.47
C PHE A 30 -33.87 -56.46 -0.56
N GLY A 31 -33.09 -56.78 0.49
CA GLY A 31 -31.65 -57.09 0.33
C GLY A 31 -30.60 -56.36 1.18
N PHE A 32 -30.82 -56.14 2.48
CA PHE A 32 -29.77 -55.81 3.45
C PHE A 32 -28.96 -57.08 3.77
N LYS A 33 -27.70 -57.21 3.31
CA LYS A 33 -26.60 -58.02 3.91
C LYS A 33 -25.38 -58.20 2.96
N THR A 34 -24.67 -57.12 2.63
CA THR A 34 -23.28 -57.26 2.09
C THR A 34 -22.35 -56.07 2.31
N ILE A 35 -22.79 -54.97 2.94
CA ILE A 35 -22.01 -53.71 3.01
C ILE A 35 -21.24 -53.55 4.35
N LEU A 36 -21.38 -54.48 5.31
CA LEU A 36 -20.83 -54.28 6.66
C LEU A 36 -19.39 -54.80 6.87
N LEU A 37 -18.77 -55.51 5.92
CA LEU A 37 -17.38 -55.99 6.07
C LEU A 37 -16.32 -55.08 5.41
N GLY A 38 -16.67 -54.29 4.39
CA GLY A 38 -15.73 -53.37 3.72
C GLY A 38 -15.39 -52.13 4.55
N SER A 39 -16.34 -51.65 5.35
CA SER A 39 -16.18 -50.41 6.13
C SER A 39 -15.31 -50.55 7.37
N ILE A 40 -15.12 -51.78 7.89
CA ILE A 40 -14.32 -52.03 9.10
C ILE A 40 -12.82 -52.13 8.75
N ILE A 41 -12.46 -52.65 7.57
CA ILE A 41 -11.06 -52.76 7.13
C ILE A 41 -10.49 -51.39 6.71
N MET A 42 -11.30 -50.52 6.08
CA MET A 42 -10.89 -49.13 5.77
C MET A 42 -10.70 -48.26 7.02
N PHE A 43 -11.47 -48.51 8.09
CA PHE A 43 -11.36 -47.77 9.35
C PHE A 43 -10.12 -48.17 10.18
N LEU A 44 -9.63 -49.40 10.03
CA LEU A 44 -8.41 -49.88 10.70
C LEU A 44 -7.14 -49.44 9.98
N ILE A 45 -7.15 -49.32 8.64
CA ILE A 45 -6.01 -48.82 7.86
C ILE A 45 -5.84 -47.30 8.02
N SER A 46 -6.93 -46.53 8.12
CA SER A 46 -6.83 -45.07 8.33
C SER A 46 -6.31 -44.70 9.73
N LYS A 47 -6.63 -45.51 10.76
CA LYS A 47 -6.11 -45.30 12.12
C LYS A 47 -4.64 -45.69 12.27
N ILE A 48 -4.15 -46.69 11.53
CA ILE A 48 -2.71 -47.05 11.57
C ILE A 48 -1.86 -46.02 10.81
N LEU A 49 -2.36 -45.39 9.74
CA LEU A 49 -1.67 -44.26 9.10
C LEU A 49 -1.72 -42.97 9.95
N ALA A 50 -2.80 -42.72 10.68
CA ALA A 50 -2.92 -41.54 11.57
C ALA A 50 -2.00 -41.64 12.80
N ILE A 51 -1.81 -42.85 13.35
CA ILE A 51 -0.88 -43.07 14.47
C ILE A 51 0.58 -43.02 13.99
N GLY A 52 0.87 -43.38 12.73
CA GLY A 52 2.19 -43.20 12.11
C GLY A 52 2.55 -41.74 11.82
N ALA A 53 1.58 -40.90 11.47
CA ALA A 53 1.80 -39.46 11.21
C ALA A 53 1.90 -38.62 12.49
N GLY A 54 1.21 -39.02 13.58
CA GLY A 54 1.24 -38.33 14.88
C GLY A 54 2.48 -38.61 15.73
N LEU A 55 3.23 -39.68 15.47
CA LEU A 55 4.48 -40.01 16.18
C LEU A 55 5.75 -39.46 15.50
N LEU A 56 5.63 -38.89 14.30
CA LEU A 56 6.73 -38.20 13.60
C LEU A 56 6.68 -36.67 13.71
N SER A 57 5.58 -36.11 14.25
CA SER A 57 5.38 -34.66 14.43
C SER A 57 5.72 -34.15 15.83
N LEU A 58 6.11 -35.04 16.76
CA LEU A 58 6.50 -34.69 18.15
C LEU A 58 8.01 -34.47 18.36
N CYS A 59 8.82 -34.43 17.30
CA CYS A 59 10.28 -34.24 17.44
C CYS A 59 10.83 -32.89 16.96
N TRP A 60 10.00 -31.95 16.50
CA TRP A 60 10.48 -30.62 16.09
C TRP A 60 9.46 -29.54 16.44
N ALA A 61 9.23 -29.29 17.73
CA ALA A 61 8.76 -27.96 18.12
C ALA A 61 9.91 -27.00 17.79
N ASP A 62 9.73 -26.14 16.78
CA ASP A 62 10.74 -25.15 16.43
C ASP A 62 10.92 -24.20 17.62
N PRO A 63 12.10 -24.20 18.28
CA PRO A 63 12.35 -23.39 19.46
C PRO A 63 12.30 -21.88 19.18
N THR A 64 12.24 -21.46 17.91
CA THR A 64 12.17 -20.06 17.51
C THR A 64 10.75 -19.49 17.51
N LEU A 65 9.70 -20.31 17.43
CA LEU A 65 8.29 -19.87 17.37
C LEU A 65 7.87 -18.94 18.53
N PRO A 66 8.19 -19.23 19.81
CA PRO A 66 7.86 -18.34 20.92
C PRO A 66 8.58 -16.99 20.85
N VAL A 67 9.83 -16.99 20.37
CA VAL A 67 10.64 -15.77 20.22
C VAL A 67 10.09 -14.89 19.09
N HIS A 68 9.64 -15.51 17.99
CA HIS A 68 9.00 -14.80 16.88
C HIS A 68 7.66 -14.16 17.29
N ASN A 69 6.83 -14.89 18.04
CA ASN A 69 5.55 -14.35 18.53
C ASN A 69 5.74 -13.17 19.49
N ALA A 70 6.72 -13.23 20.40
CA ALA A 70 7.03 -12.12 21.30
C ALA A 70 7.55 -10.88 20.56
N LYS A 71 8.42 -11.05 19.55
CA LYS A 71 8.89 -9.95 18.71
C LYS A 71 7.76 -9.31 17.90
N ARG A 72 6.87 -10.11 17.33
CA ARG A 72 5.69 -9.62 16.60
C ARG A 72 4.78 -8.77 17.49
N ALA A 73 4.45 -9.23 18.70
CA ALA A 73 3.64 -8.46 19.65
C ALA A 73 4.31 -7.13 20.04
N ALA A 74 5.64 -7.10 20.17
CA ALA A 74 6.38 -5.87 20.41
C ALA A 74 6.31 -4.89 19.22
N THR A 75 6.37 -5.41 17.99
CA THR A 75 6.21 -4.59 16.77
C THR A 75 4.80 -4.05 16.64
N ASP A 76 3.76 -4.84 16.93
CA ASP A 76 2.37 -4.38 16.89
C ASP A 76 2.11 -3.26 17.91
N ASN A 77 2.65 -3.38 19.14
CA ASN A 77 2.58 -2.33 20.15
C ASN A 77 3.32 -1.05 19.73
N PHE A 78 4.49 -1.19 19.09
CA PHE A 78 5.21 -0.05 18.53
C PHE A 78 4.39 0.64 17.45
N ILE A 79 3.82 -0.11 16.50
CA ILE A 79 2.97 0.45 15.45
C ILE A 79 1.80 1.21 16.06
N ALA A 80 1.10 0.63 17.03
CA ALA A 80 -0.03 1.29 17.69
C ALA A 80 0.36 2.61 18.38
N THR A 81 1.58 2.69 18.93
CA THR A 81 2.10 3.89 19.60
C THR A 81 2.60 4.93 18.60
N GLU A 82 3.34 4.50 17.59
CA GLU A 82 4.05 5.36 16.64
C GLU A 82 3.10 5.93 15.56
N SER A 83 2.07 5.20 15.15
CA SER A 83 1.13 5.64 14.10
C SER A 83 0.51 7.03 14.33
N PRO A 84 -0.10 7.32 15.50
CA PRO A 84 -0.63 8.67 15.75
C PRO A 84 0.48 9.72 15.87
N ILE A 85 1.67 9.35 16.34
CA ILE A 85 2.82 10.26 16.42
C ILE A 85 3.29 10.64 15.01
N ALA A 86 3.44 9.66 14.12
CA ALA A 86 3.88 9.86 12.75
C ALA A 86 2.89 10.72 11.95
N LEU A 87 1.58 10.44 12.05
CA LEU A 87 0.56 11.25 11.39
C LEU A 87 0.59 12.70 11.90
N GLN A 88 0.68 12.89 13.22
CA GLN A 88 0.82 14.22 13.78
C GLN A 88 2.15 14.88 13.40
N GLY A 89 3.23 14.11 13.26
CA GLY A 89 4.54 14.54 12.77
C GLY A 89 4.45 15.14 11.37
N VAL A 90 3.74 14.46 10.46
CA VAL A 90 3.41 14.98 9.13
C VAL A 90 2.63 16.28 9.22
N LEU A 91 1.50 16.30 9.94
CA LEU A 91 0.63 17.47 10.03
C LEU A 91 1.32 18.68 10.68
N ASN A 92 2.22 18.43 11.64
CA ASN A 92 3.02 19.47 12.27
C ASN A 92 4.01 20.16 11.32
N ASN A 93 4.34 19.52 10.19
CA ASN A 93 5.26 20.01 9.18
C ASN A 93 4.55 20.62 7.95
N ILE A 94 3.22 20.77 8.00
CA ILE A 94 2.43 21.36 6.92
C ILE A 94 1.96 22.76 7.32
N GLY A 95 2.26 23.77 6.50
CA GLY A 95 1.78 25.13 6.70
C GLY A 95 0.28 25.27 6.39
N ALA A 96 -0.42 26.26 6.93
CA ALA A 96 0.09 27.34 7.79
C ALA A 96 -0.05 27.03 9.29
N ASN A 97 -0.77 25.95 9.64
CA ASN A 97 -1.14 25.64 11.02
C ASN A 97 -0.22 24.60 11.70
N GLY A 98 0.72 24.01 10.96
CA GLY A 98 1.65 23.02 11.48
C GLY A 98 2.51 23.56 12.63
N ALA A 99 2.49 22.86 13.76
CA ALA A 99 3.10 23.32 15.01
C ALA A 99 4.62 23.53 14.94
N LYS A 100 5.31 22.91 13.97
CA LYS A 100 6.78 22.97 13.83
C LYS A 100 7.26 23.88 12.70
N VAL A 101 6.34 24.45 11.91
CA VAL A 101 6.69 25.15 10.65
C VAL A 101 6.12 26.56 10.56
N SER A 102 6.21 27.30 11.66
CA SER A 102 5.80 28.70 11.71
C SER A 102 6.42 29.52 10.57
N GLY A 103 5.55 30.12 9.75
CA GLY A 103 5.91 30.93 8.58
C GLY A 103 5.81 30.21 7.23
N ALA A 104 5.54 28.90 7.21
CA ALA A 104 5.18 28.19 5.98
C ALA A 104 3.77 28.58 5.51
N ALA A 105 3.58 28.74 4.21
CA ALA A 105 2.28 29.04 3.62
C ALA A 105 1.31 27.84 3.68
N SER A 106 0.01 28.10 3.52
CA SER A 106 -1.02 27.05 3.54
C SER A 106 -0.76 26.00 2.46
N GLY A 107 -0.84 24.71 2.81
CA GLY A 107 -0.62 23.61 1.87
C GLY A 107 0.84 23.35 1.51
N ILE A 108 1.79 24.08 2.12
CA ILE A 108 3.22 23.86 1.92
C ILE A 108 3.76 22.86 2.93
N VAL A 109 4.29 21.75 2.42
CA VAL A 109 5.00 20.75 3.22
C VAL A 109 6.45 21.19 3.37
N VAL A 110 6.91 21.33 4.60
CA VAL A 110 8.33 21.50 4.90
C VAL A 110 8.96 20.12 5.05
N ALA A 111 10.13 19.91 4.42
CA ALA A 111 10.81 18.62 4.53
C ALA A 111 11.18 18.28 5.99
N SER A 112 11.73 19.25 6.72
CA SER A 112 12.03 19.12 8.14
C SER A 112 12.12 20.50 8.84
N PRO A 113 11.75 20.61 10.14
CA PRO A 113 11.72 21.89 10.89
C PRO A 113 13.05 22.66 11.09
N PRO A 114 14.23 22.03 11.23
CA PRO A 114 15.49 22.74 11.44
C PRO A 114 15.84 23.68 10.30
N LYS A 115 16.32 24.86 10.69
CA LYS A 115 16.82 25.93 9.79
C LYS A 115 18.34 25.95 9.68
N SER A 116 19.01 24.92 10.16
CA SER A 116 20.48 24.81 10.20
C SER A 116 20.94 23.41 10.57
N ASN A 117 22.01 22.93 9.92
CA ASN A 117 22.75 21.69 10.22
C ASN A 117 21.89 20.40 10.34
N PRO A 118 21.24 19.96 9.25
CA PRO A 118 21.12 20.63 7.95
C PRO A 118 19.95 21.62 7.91
N ASP A 119 19.98 22.58 6.98
CA ASP A 119 18.87 23.52 6.76
C ASP A 119 17.88 22.93 5.76
N TYR A 120 16.79 22.37 6.29
CA TYR A 120 15.75 21.67 5.53
C TYR A 120 14.41 22.42 5.60
N PHE A 121 14.42 23.68 6.02
CA PHE A 121 13.23 24.51 6.11
C PHE A 121 12.81 25.05 4.74
N TYR A 122 12.60 24.14 3.80
CA TYR A 122 12.14 24.38 2.43
C TYR A 122 11.07 23.35 2.06
N SER A 123 10.38 23.61 0.96
CA SER A 123 9.41 22.68 0.39
C SER A 123 9.97 22.04 -0.86
N TRP A 124 10.19 20.73 -0.82
CA TRP A 124 10.54 19.94 -2.01
C TRP A 124 9.28 19.45 -2.69
N THR A 125 9.24 19.55 -4.02
CA THR A 125 8.12 19.05 -4.82
C THR A 125 7.92 17.55 -4.61
N ARG A 126 9.02 16.77 -4.55
CA ARG A 126 9.01 15.32 -4.28
C ARG A 126 8.37 15.01 -2.91
N ASP A 127 8.98 15.50 -1.84
CA ASP A 127 8.57 15.23 -0.46
C ASP A 127 7.11 15.64 -0.23
N SER A 128 6.72 16.80 -0.76
CA SER A 128 5.35 17.28 -0.69
C SER A 128 4.38 16.33 -1.42
N ALA A 129 4.71 15.92 -2.64
CA ALA A 129 3.85 15.05 -3.44
C ALA A 129 3.74 13.63 -2.86
N LEU A 130 4.83 13.05 -2.38
CA LEU A 130 4.82 11.74 -1.72
C LEU A 130 4.02 11.76 -0.42
N THR A 131 4.22 12.80 0.40
CA THR A 131 3.47 13.00 1.65
C THR A 131 1.98 13.18 1.37
N PHE A 132 1.61 14.01 0.39
CA PHE A 132 0.21 14.21 0.05
C PHE A 132 -0.42 13.01 -0.64
N LYS A 133 0.34 12.19 -1.39
CA LYS A 133 -0.17 10.91 -1.86
C LYS A 133 -0.57 10.01 -0.69
N MET A 134 0.26 9.92 0.36
CA MET A 134 -0.07 9.19 1.58
C MET A 134 -1.29 9.77 2.31
N LEU A 135 -1.38 11.10 2.46
CA LEU A 135 -2.54 11.74 3.09
C LEU A 135 -3.84 11.53 2.30
N VAL A 136 -3.77 11.59 0.97
CA VAL A 136 -4.92 11.30 0.09
C VAL A 136 -5.37 9.85 0.24
N ASP A 137 -4.45 8.88 0.29
CA ASP A 137 -4.81 7.48 0.50
C ASP A 137 -5.42 7.26 1.90
N THR A 138 -4.86 7.91 2.93
CA THR A 138 -5.39 7.88 4.31
C THR A 138 -6.78 8.50 4.40
N PHE A 139 -7.01 9.59 3.66
CA PHE A 139 -8.31 10.22 3.50
C PHE A 139 -9.32 9.30 2.82
N ILE A 140 -8.94 8.67 1.71
CA ILE A 140 -9.78 7.70 0.97
C ILE A 140 -10.12 6.49 1.87
N ALA A 141 -9.19 6.08 2.73
CA ALA A 141 -9.40 5.01 3.71
C ALA A 141 -10.34 5.41 4.88
N GLY A 142 -10.79 6.66 4.95
CA GLY A 142 -11.85 7.10 5.85
C GLY A 142 -11.49 8.29 6.76
N ASN A 143 -10.26 8.80 6.72
CA ASN A 143 -9.87 9.97 7.51
C ASN A 143 -10.26 11.29 6.80
N PHE A 144 -11.56 11.56 6.75
CA PHE A 144 -12.10 12.71 6.02
C PHE A 144 -11.67 14.08 6.59
N SER A 145 -11.15 14.16 7.82
CA SER A 145 -10.64 15.43 8.37
C SER A 145 -9.39 15.95 7.67
N LEU A 146 -8.72 15.14 6.84
CA LEU A 146 -7.55 15.55 6.06
C LEU A 146 -7.91 16.37 4.81
N GLN A 147 -9.18 16.41 4.41
CA GLN A 147 -9.60 17.07 3.17
C GLN A 147 -9.16 18.53 3.05
N PRO A 148 -9.31 19.38 4.08
CA PRO A 148 -8.87 20.78 3.98
C PRO A 148 -7.38 20.92 3.68
N GLU A 149 -6.53 20.06 4.25
CA GLU A 149 -5.09 20.10 3.97
C GLU A 149 -4.77 19.63 2.55
N ILE A 150 -5.49 18.63 2.03
CA ILE A 150 -5.37 18.16 0.65
C ILE A 150 -5.74 19.27 -0.33
N GLU A 151 -6.86 19.95 -0.10
CA GLU A 151 -7.32 21.08 -0.91
C GLU A 151 -6.34 22.25 -0.85
N ASN A 152 -5.85 22.61 0.34
CA ASN A 152 -4.82 23.63 0.53
C ASN A 152 -3.55 23.32 -0.28
N TYR A 153 -3.08 22.07 -0.27
CA TYR A 153 -1.93 21.65 -1.05
C TYR A 153 -2.15 21.84 -2.54
N ILE A 154 -3.30 21.39 -3.07
CA ILE A 154 -3.62 21.55 -4.49
C ILE A 154 -3.62 23.03 -4.88
N SER A 155 -4.22 23.90 -4.05
CA SER A 155 -4.20 25.34 -4.25
C SER A 155 -2.78 25.91 -4.28
N ALA A 156 -1.93 25.50 -3.33
CA ALA A 156 -0.54 25.92 -3.24
C ALA A 156 0.27 25.47 -4.47
N GLN A 157 0.05 24.23 -4.94
CA GLN A 157 0.73 23.72 -6.13
C GLN A 157 0.34 24.49 -7.40
N GLY A 158 -0.93 24.87 -7.54
CA GLY A 158 -1.37 25.75 -8.64
C GLY A 158 -0.63 27.08 -8.66
N LYS A 159 -0.30 27.65 -7.49
CA LYS A 159 0.54 28.84 -7.37
C LYS A 159 2.01 28.55 -7.67
N ILE A 160 2.59 27.49 -7.10
CA ILE A 160 4.00 27.10 -7.31
C ILE A 160 4.33 26.89 -8.79
N GLN A 161 3.43 26.28 -9.58
CA GLN A 161 3.64 26.10 -11.02
C GLN A 161 3.90 27.42 -11.77
N THR A 162 3.45 28.56 -11.24
CA THR A 162 3.64 29.89 -11.85
C THR A 162 4.95 30.58 -11.45
N VAL A 163 5.67 30.04 -10.46
CA VAL A 163 6.87 30.67 -9.90
C VAL A 163 8.05 30.45 -10.83
N THR A 164 8.48 31.53 -11.51
CA THR A 164 9.76 31.52 -12.25
C THR A 164 10.91 31.29 -11.28
N ASN A 165 11.76 30.33 -11.59
CA ASN A 165 12.84 29.85 -10.75
C ASN A 165 14.09 29.55 -11.60
N PRO A 166 15.22 29.13 -10.99
CA PRO A 166 16.45 28.88 -11.74
C PRO A 166 16.36 27.78 -12.81
N SER A 167 15.44 26.82 -12.70
CA SER A 167 15.18 25.82 -13.76
C SER A 167 14.33 26.36 -14.93
N GLY A 168 13.65 27.51 -14.75
CA GLY A 168 12.88 28.18 -15.78
C GLY A 168 11.54 28.73 -15.30
N GLY A 169 10.67 29.10 -16.24
CA GLY A 169 9.26 29.40 -15.99
C GLY A 169 8.37 28.21 -16.33
N LEU A 170 7.05 28.39 -16.22
CA LEU A 170 6.05 27.34 -16.42
C LEU A 170 6.27 26.49 -17.69
N SER A 171 6.53 27.13 -18.84
CA SER A 171 6.72 26.45 -20.13
C SER A 171 8.17 26.26 -20.57
N THR A 172 9.14 26.66 -19.75
CA THR A 172 10.58 26.65 -20.10
C THR A 172 11.43 25.80 -19.16
N GLY A 173 10.81 24.99 -18.30
CA GLY A 173 11.50 24.01 -17.45
C GLY A 173 11.27 24.18 -15.94
N GLY A 174 10.60 25.26 -15.51
CA GLY A 174 10.44 25.63 -14.10
C GLY A 174 9.71 24.60 -13.24
N LEU A 175 8.91 23.71 -13.83
CA LEU A 175 8.23 22.63 -13.11
C LEU A 175 9.19 21.55 -12.59
N GLY A 176 10.40 21.45 -13.17
CA GLY A 176 11.46 20.56 -12.69
C GLY A 176 12.33 21.14 -11.58
N GLU A 177 11.98 22.31 -11.03
CA GLU A 177 12.70 22.85 -9.86
C GLU A 177 12.42 21.96 -8.64
N PRO A 178 13.47 21.47 -7.95
CA PRO A 178 13.28 20.52 -6.86
C PRO A 178 12.58 21.12 -5.66
N LYS A 179 12.95 22.36 -5.29
CA LYS A 179 12.56 22.97 -4.02
C LYS A 179 12.28 24.47 -4.11
N PHE A 180 11.46 24.93 -3.18
CA PHE A 180 11.01 26.31 -3.04
C PHE A 180 11.14 26.77 -1.59
N GLU A 181 11.17 28.09 -1.40
CA GLU A 181 11.02 28.69 -0.08
C GLU A 181 9.63 28.36 0.48
N VAL A 182 9.51 28.20 1.80
CA VAL A 182 8.24 27.80 2.44
C VAL A 182 7.11 28.82 2.29
N ASN A 183 7.42 30.02 1.81
CA ASN A 183 6.48 31.10 1.50
C ASN A 183 6.08 31.13 0.00
N GLU A 184 6.33 30.04 -0.74
CA GLU A 184 6.00 29.87 -2.16
C GLU A 184 6.81 30.76 -3.11
N THR A 185 8.00 31.19 -2.69
CA THR A 185 8.94 31.91 -3.57
C THR A 185 10.07 30.99 -4.05
N ALA A 186 10.74 31.39 -5.13
CA ALA A 186 11.81 30.60 -5.71
C ALA A 186 13.02 30.52 -4.76
N PHE A 187 13.52 29.31 -4.55
CA PHE A 187 14.86 29.13 -4.00
C PHE A 187 15.89 29.52 -5.08
N THR A 188 16.77 30.48 -4.78
CA THR A 188 17.69 31.08 -5.78
C THR A 188 19.13 30.60 -5.67
N GLY A 189 19.44 29.77 -4.66
CA GLY A 189 20.78 29.22 -4.45
C GLY A 189 21.18 28.11 -5.46
N PRO A 190 22.47 27.76 -5.52
CA PRO A 190 22.92 26.59 -6.28
C PRO A 190 22.33 25.31 -5.71
N TRP A 191 21.97 24.36 -6.58
CA TRP A 191 21.35 23.09 -6.22
C TRP A 191 21.43 22.10 -7.38
N GLY A 192 21.30 20.80 -7.11
CA GLY A 192 21.17 19.76 -8.13
C GLY A 192 19.81 19.84 -8.83
N ARG A 193 19.73 20.59 -9.92
CA ARG A 193 18.51 20.86 -10.70
C ARG A 193 18.74 20.68 -12.20
N PRO A 194 17.70 20.36 -12.99
CA PRO A 194 16.34 20.01 -12.56
C PRO A 194 16.27 18.61 -11.95
N GLN A 195 15.23 18.35 -11.17
CA GLN A 195 14.82 16.99 -10.77
C GLN A 195 13.45 16.71 -11.40
N ARG A 196 13.40 15.69 -12.26
CA ARG A 196 12.29 15.51 -13.22
C ARG A 196 11.17 14.60 -12.71
N ASP A 197 11.30 14.07 -11.49
CA ASP A 197 10.32 13.23 -10.82
C ASP A 197 9.19 14.05 -10.17
N GLY A 198 9.49 15.26 -9.69
CA GLY A 198 8.54 16.13 -8.99
C GLY A 198 7.17 16.27 -9.70
N PRO A 199 7.13 16.67 -10.98
CA PRO A 199 5.89 16.76 -11.74
C PRO A 199 5.10 15.45 -11.80
N ALA A 200 5.77 14.31 -12.02
CA ALA A 200 5.12 13.01 -12.10
C ALA A 200 4.49 12.59 -10.76
N LEU A 201 5.21 12.82 -9.66
CA LEU A 201 4.72 12.54 -8.31
C LEU A 201 3.54 13.43 -7.93
N ARG A 202 3.62 14.73 -8.23
CA ARG A 202 2.54 15.68 -7.98
C ARG A 202 1.29 15.35 -8.79
N ALA A 203 1.44 15.03 -10.07
CA ALA A 203 0.34 14.55 -10.91
C ALA A 203 -0.31 13.31 -10.29
N THR A 204 0.49 12.32 -9.86
CA THR A 204 0.00 11.09 -9.22
C THR A 204 -0.82 11.36 -7.95
N ALA A 205 -0.35 12.25 -7.07
CA ALA A 205 -1.08 12.64 -5.86
C ALA A 205 -2.43 13.32 -6.19
N LEU A 206 -2.43 14.26 -7.13
CA LEU A 206 -3.63 14.98 -7.55
C LEU A 206 -4.63 14.09 -8.32
N ILE A 207 -4.14 13.15 -9.12
CA ILE A 207 -4.98 12.17 -9.83
C ILE A 207 -5.72 11.27 -8.83
N ALA A 208 -5.04 10.81 -7.76
CA ALA A 208 -5.67 10.00 -6.73
C ALA A 208 -6.86 10.71 -6.06
N TYR A 209 -6.69 11.99 -5.66
CA TYR A 209 -7.79 12.77 -5.11
C TYR A 209 -8.87 13.09 -6.16
N SER A 210 -8.48 13.35 -7.40
CA SER A 210 -9.42 13.60 -8.51
C SER A 210 -10.32 12.40 -8.79
N ARG A 211 -9.79 11.16 -8.70
CA ARG A 211 -10.61 9.95 -8.81
C ARG A 211 -11.63 9.83 -7.67
N TRP A 212 -11.24 10.20 -6.45
CA TRP A 212 -12.20 10.28 -5.33
C TRP A 212 -13.29 11.34 -5.58
N LEU A 213 -12.91 12.53 -6.08
CA LEU A 213 -13.86 13.59 -6.43
C LEU A 213 -14.87 13.11 -7.50
N ILE A 214 -14.40 12.47 -8.57
CA ILE A 214 -15.26 11.91 -9.63
C ILE A 214 -16.23 10.88 -9.05
N ALA A 215 -15.73 9.93 -8.25
CA ALA A 215 -16.54 8.89 -7.63
C ALA A 215 -17.63 9.46 -6.70
N ASN A 216 -17.44 10.67 -6.17
CA ASN A 216 -18.36 11.36 -5.27
C ASN A 216 -19.18 12.47 -5.96
N GLY A 217 -19.16 12.57 -7.29
CA GLY A 217 -20.00 13.49 -8.06
C GLY A 217 -19.41 14.89 -8.28
N TYR A 218 -18.15 15.12 -7.93
CA TYR A 218 -17.44 16.39 -8.05
C TYR A 218 -16.56 16.48 -9.31
N THR A 219 -17.00 15.88 -10.42
CA THR A 219 -16.27 15.92 -11.71
C THR A 219 -16.00 17.36 -12.19
N SER A 220 -16.90 18.31 -11.92
CA SER A 220 -16.69 19.72 -12.26
C SER A 220 -15.53 20.36 -11.48
N THR A 221 -15.33 19.96 -10.22
CA THR A 221 -14.18 20.38 -9.40
C THR A 221 -12.89 19.87 -10.02
N VAL A 222 -12.88 18.62 -10.49
CA VAL A 222 -11.72 18.05 -11.20
C VAL A 222 -11.41 18.84 -12.48
N SER A 223 -12.39 19.03 -13.36
CA SER A 223 -12.17 19.73 -14.62
C SER A 223 -11.73 21.20 -14.44
N SER A 224 -12.19 21.86 -13.37
CA SER A 224 -11.94 23.30 -13.17
C SER A 224 -10.73 23.62 -12.30
N ILE A 225 -10.35 22.75 -11.35
CA ILE A 225 -9.31 23.03 -10.36
C ILE A 225 -8.12 22.07 -10.51
N THR A 226 -8.33 20.77 -10.40
CA THR A 226 -7.21 19.82 -10.33
C THR A 226 -6.60 19.54 -11.71
N TRP A 227 -7.44 19.39 -12.75
CA TRP A 227 -6.99 19.02 -14.09
C TRP A 227 -6.01 20.02 -14.71
N PRO A 228 -6.20 21.35 -14.66
CA PRO A 228 -5.22 22.29 -15.21
C PRO A 228 -3.83 22.16 -14.58
N ILE A 229 -3.75 21.82 -13.29
CA ILE A 229 -2.48 21.61 -12.59
C ILE A 229 -1.84 20.29 -13.06
N ILE A 230 -2.63 19.21 -13.07
CA ILE A 230 -2.20 17.88 -13.54
C ILE A 230 -1.70 17.95 -15.00
N GLN A 231 -2.43 18.65 -15.87
CA GLN A 231 -2.10 18.75 -17.29
C GLN A 231 -0.73 19.39 -17.52
N ASN A 232 -0.36 20.43 -16.77
CA ASN A 232 0.97 21.03 -16.85
C ASN A 232 2.08 20.05 -16.45
N ASP A 233 1.86 19.27 -15.39
CA ASP A 233 2.82 18.29 -14.92
C ASP A 233 2.99 17.12 -15.91
N LEU A 234 1.88 16.62 -16.47
CA LEU A 234 1.93 15.59 -17.52
C LEU A 234 2.62 16.10 -18.78
N THR A 235 2.33 17.35 -19.18
CA THR A 235 3.00 18.00 -20.32
C THR A 235 4.51 18.10 -20.09
N TYR A 236 4.95 18.40 -18.86
CA TYR A 236 6.37 18.38 -18.52
C TYR A 236 6.98 16.99 -18.72
N VAL A 237 6.31 15.94 -18.22
CA VAL A 237 6.79 14.57 -18.39
C VAL A 237 6.88 14.20 -19.87
N GLU A 238 5.83 14.47 -20.65
CA GLU A 238 5.79 14.24 -22.10
C GLU A 238 6.97 14.91 -22.84
N GLN A 239 7.36 16.11 -22.42
CA GLN A 239 8.39 16.90 -23.08
C GLN A 239 9.82 16.56 -22.65
N TYR A 240 10.03 16.21 -21.38
CA TYR A 240 11.35 16.18 -20.75
C TYR A 240 11.81 14.81 -20.23
N TRP A 241 10.99 13.76 -20.29
CA TRP A 241 11.36 12.43 -19.73
C TRP A 241 12.68 11.88 -20.29
N ASN A 242 12.97 12.13 -21.57
CA ASN A 242 14.18 11.65 -22.26
C ASN A 242 15.37 12.63 -22.17
N GLN A 243 15.40 13.50 -21.15
CA GLN A 243 16.54 14.36 -20.83
C GLN A 243 17.09 14.01 -19.45
N THR A 244 18.42 14.14 -19.27
CA THR A 244 19.02 13.91 -17.96
C THR A 244 18.54 14.95 -16.94
N GLY A 245 18.62 14.58 -15.68
CA GLY A 245 18.39 15.44 -14.53
C GLY A 245 18.95 14.76 -13.28
N PHE A 246 18.85 15.45 -12.16
CA PHE A 246 19.31 14.90 -10.89
C PHE A 246 18.36 13.82 -10.38
N ASP A 247 18.92 12.81 -9.73
CA ASP A 247 18.19 11.73 -9.07
C ASP A 247 17.50 12.20 -7.78
N LEU A 248 16.74 11.29 -7.14
CA LEU A 248 15.99 11.60 -5.92
C LEU A 248 16.86 11.96 -4.71
N TRP A 249 18.16 11.68 -4.77
CA TRP A 249 19.14 12.05 -3.75
C TRP A 249 19.81 13.39 -4.03
N GLU A 250 19.45 14.05 -5.15
CA GLU A 250 19.90 15.38 -5.53
C GLU A 250 21.40 15.43 -5.89
N GLU A 251 21.98 14.31 -6.30
CA GLU A 251 23.43 14.13 -6.40
C GLU A 251 23.89 13.73 -7.81
N VAL A 252 23.20 12.78 -8.45
CA VAL A 252 23.64 12.18 -9.71
C VAL A 252 22.85 12.78 -10.86
N ASP A 253 23.51 13.57 -11.71
CA ASP A 253 22.97 14.00 -13.00
C ASP A 253 23.08 12.85 -14.02
N GLY A 254 21.93 12.34 -14.43
CA GLY A 254 21.80 11.20 -15.34
C GLY A 254 20.35 10.87 -15.62
N SER A 255 20.05 9.59 -15.81
CA SER A 255 18.70 9.05 -15.89
C SER A 255 18.45 8.12 -14.71
N SER A 256 17.48 8.44 -13.88
CA SER A 256 17.23 7.74 -12.61
C SER A 256 16.06 6.76 -12.70
N PHE A 257 16.20 5.55 -12.17
CA PHE A 257 15.17 4.51 -12.22
C PHE A 257 13.88 4.98 -11.57
N PHE A 258 13.96 5.51 -10.34
CA PHE A 258 12.83 6.10 -9.63
C PHE A 258 12.08 7.11 -10.49
N THR A 259 12.80 8.08 -11.07
CA THR A 259 12.23 9.14 -11.91
C THR A 259 11.51 8.57 -13.14
N ILE A 260 12.15 7.67 -13.88
CA ILE A 260 11.57 7.07 -15.09
C ILE A 260 10.33 6.22 -14.73
N ALA A 261 10.38 5.45 -13.65
CA ALA A 261 9.27 4.61 -13.22
C ALA A 261 8.02 5.43 -12.84
N VAL A 262 8.19 6.50 -12.05
CA VAL A 262 7.05 7.34 -11.64
C VAL A 262 6.52 8.21 -12.78
N GLN A 263 7.37 8.62 -13.72
CA GLN A 263 6.96 9.30 -14.95
C GLN A 263 6.08 8.40 -15.84
N HIS A 264 6.46 7.12 -15.99
CA HIS A 264 5.63 6.14 -16.71
C HIS A 264 4.24 6.03 -16.08
N ARG A 265 4.19 5.80 -14.77
CA ARG A 265 2.93 5.73 -14.00
C ARG A 265 2.08 6.99 -14.21
N ALA A 266 2.67 8.18 -14.07
CA ALA A 266 1.95 9.44 -14.18
C ALA A 266 1.26 9.62 -15.54
N LEU A 267 1.93 9.28 -16.65
CA LEU A 267 1.32 9.37 -17.99
C LEU A 267 0.19 8.37 -18.19
N VAL A 268 0.31 7.15 -17.65
CA VAL A 268 -0.73 6.12 -17.75
C VAL A 268 -1.98 6.56 -16.98
N GLU A 269 -1.83 6.96 -15.72
CA GLU A 269 -2.95 7.44 -14.89
C GLU A 269 -3.53 8.75 -15.41
N GLY A 270 -2.67 9.63 -15.94
CA GLY A 270 -3.06 10.91 -16.53
C GLY A 270 -3.96 10.74 -17.74
N ASN A 271 -3.64 9.79 -18.63
CA ASN A 271 -4.50 9.48 -19.77
C ASN A 271 -5.85 8.90 -19.34
N ASP A 272 -5.88 7.99 -18.37
CA ASP A 272 -7.14 7.45 -17.84
C ASP A 272 -8.03 8.54 -17.24
N LEU A 273 -7.46 9.41 -16.38
CA LEU A 273 -8.20 10.53 -15.82
C LEU A 273 -8.73 11.47 -16.91
N ALA A 274 -7.90 11.83 -17.90
CA ALA A 274 -8.29 12.69 -19.01
C ALA A 274 -9.54 12.17 -19.73
N GLN A 275 -9.59 10.86 -20.01
CA GLN A 275 -10.73 10.21 -20.66
C GLN A 275 -11.99 10.28 -19.79
N GLN A 276 -11.87 10.06 -18.48
CA GLN A 276 -13.01 10.11 -17.55
C GLN A 276 -13.67 11.49 -17.49
N ILE A 277 -12.89 12.57 -17.66
CA ILE A 277 -13.39 13.96 -17.63
C ILE A 277 -13.55 14.59 -19.02
N GLN A 278 -13.49 13.78 -20.08
CA GLN A 278 -13.61 14.23 -21.48
C GLN A 278 -12.58 15.30 -21.89
N GLN A 279 -11.38 15.22 -21.32
CA GLN A 279 -10.19 16.00 -21.70
C GLN A 279 -9.22 15.13 -22.50
N SER A 280 -8.11 15.71 -22.95
CA SER A 280 -7.07 14.99 -23.68
C SER A 280 -5.70 15.10 -23.01
N CYS A 281 -4.94 14.00 -23.10
CA CYS A 281 -3.51 13.98 -22.84
C CYS A 281 -2.81 13.42 -24.09
N PRO A 282 -2.51 14.26 -25.09
CA PRO A 282 -2.14 13.79 -26.43
C PRO A 282 -0.83 12.99 -26.46
N GLY A 283 0.16 13.33 -25.63
CA GLY A 283 1.45 12.63 -25.59
C GLY A 283 1.45 11.42 -24.66
N CYS A 284 0.62 11.40 -23.60
CA CYS A 284 0.61 10.38 -22.54
C CYS A 284 0.81 8.95 -23.05
N ILE A 285 -0.03 8.47 -23.99
CA ILE A 285 0.05 7.07 -24.47
C ILE A 285 1.36 6.83 -25.22
N SER A 286 1.71 7.72 -26.16
CA SER A 286 2.90 7.56 -27.00
C SER A 286 4.19 7.59 -26.18
N GLN A 287 4.27 8.49 -25.20
CA GLN A 287 5.45 8.67 -24.38
C GLN A 287 5.54 7.59 -23.29
N ALA A 288 4.42 7.14 -22.70
CA ALA A 288 4.44 6.06 -21.72
C ALA A 288 5.06 4.76 -22.29
N LEU A 289 4.77 4.41 -23.53
CA LEU A 289 5.37 3.24 -24.20
C LEU A 289 6.90 3.34 -24.28
N GLU A 290 7.42 4.51 -24.64
CA GLU A 290 8.86 4.73 -24.79
C GLU A 290 9.58 4.86 -23.45
N ILE A 291 8.94 5.48 -22.45
CA ILE A 291 9.44 5.50 -21.06
C ILE A 291 9.53 4.08 -20.52
N LEU A 292 8.51 3.24 -20.71
CA LEU A 292 8.55 1.84 -20.29
C LEU A 292 9.67 1.06 -21.00
N CYS A 293 9.93 1.36 -22.28
CA CYS A 293 11.03 0.77 -23.02
C CYS A 293 12.38 1.17 -22.43
N MET A 294 12.59 2.47 -22.13
CA MET A 294 13.79 2.96 -21.46
C MET A 294 13.96 2.35 -20.06
N LEU A 295 12.87 2.16 -19.32
CA LEU A 295 12.89 1.57 -17.98
C LEU A 295 13.54 0.16 -17.96
N GLN A 296 13.50 -0.56 -19.09
CA GLN A 296 14.14 -1.88 -19.18
C GLN A 296 15.68 -1.82 -19.14
N ASN A 297 16.28 -0.68 -19.54
CA ASN A 297 17.73 -0.51 -19.59
C ASN A 297 18.38 -0.43 -18.20
N PHE A 298 17.59 -0.27 -17.14
CA PHE A 298 18.09 -0.25 -15.77
C PHE A 298 18.38 -1.65 -15.21
N TRP A 299 17.86 -2.72 -15.82
CA TRP A 299 18.17 -4.08 -15.39
C TRP A 299 19.51 -4.55 -15.95
N ASN A 300 20.49 -4.85 -15.08
CA ASN A 300 21.83 -5.26 -15.51
C ASN A 300 22.02 -6.79 -15.66
N GLY A 301 20.99 -7.59 -15.38
CA GLY A 301 21.07 -9.06 -15.35
C GLY A 301 21.05 -9.67 -13.95
N GLU A 302 21.38 -8.90 -12.91
CA GLU A 302 21.47 -9.35 -11.51
C GLU A 302 20.65 -8.45 -10.57
N TYR A 303 20.73 -7.13 -10.73
CA TYR A 303 20.00 -6.13 -9.95
C TYR A 303 19.61 -4.93 -10.82
N ILE A 304 18.83 -4.01 -10.26
CA ILE A 304 18.40 -2.79 -10.94
C ILE A 304 19.46 -1.71 -10.67
N LEU A 305 20.02 -1.13 -11.72
CA LEU A 305 20.86 0.07 -11.62
C LEU A 305 19.96 1.25 -11.24
N ALA A 306 20.37 2.03 -10.24
CA ALA A 306 19.64 3.21 -9.80
C ALA A 306 19.68 4.36 -10.81
N ASN A 307 20.84 4.52 -11.44
CA ASN A 307 21.11 5.56 -12.41
C ASN A 307 21.85 4.95 -13.60
N ILE A 308 21.54 5.46 -14.80
CA ILE A 308 22.24 5.21 -16.05
C ILE A 308 22.49 6.55 -16.73
N ASN A 309 23.30 6.56 -17.80
CA ASN A 309 23.68 7.80 -18.51
C ASN A 309 24.37 8.83 -17.60
N ASP A 310 24.97 8.38 -16.50
CA ASP A 310 25.73 9.18 -15.56
C ASP A 310 27.22 8.79 -15.60
N ASN A 311 28.05 9.55 -14.88
CA ASN A 311 29.48 9.26 -14.70
C ASN A 311 29.87 9.19 -13.21
N SER A 312 28.93 8.81 -12.33
CA SER A 312 29.15 8.80 -10.88
C SER A 312 30.17 7.76 -10.41
N GLY A 313 30.35 6.68 -11.19
CA GLY A 313 31.22 5.56 -10.83
C GLY A 313 30.70 4.70 -9.67
N ARG A 314 29.44 4.89 -9.24
CA ARG A 314 28.79 4.08 -8.21
C ARG A 314 28.43 2.69 -8.73
N SER A 315 28.26 1.72 -7.83
CA SER A 315 27.81 0.38 -8.18
C SER A 315 26.39 0.31 -8.77
N GLY A 316 25.59 1.36 -8.57
CA GLY A 316 24.18 1.41 -8.95
C GLY A 316 23.24 0.66 -7.99
N LYS A 317 23.75 0.06 -6.91
CA LYS A 317 22.95 -0.55 -5.85
C LYS A 317 22.41 0.56 -4.94
N ASP A 318 21.12 0.85 -5.06
CA ASP A 318 20.53 1.99 -4.36
C ASP A 318 19.05 1.76 -4.00
N ALA A 319 18.64 2.25 -2.83
CA ALA A 319 17.26 2.27 -2.36
C ALA A 319 16.30 3.03 -3.28
N ASN A 320 16.81 3.91 -4.14
CA ASN A 320 16.13 4.44 -5.33
C ASN A 320 15.23 3.38 -6.01
N THR A 321 15.76 2.19 -6.21
CA THR A 321 15.11 1.11 -6.96
C THR A 321 13.95 0.46 -6.19
N MET A 322 14.08 0.32 -4.86
CA MET A 322 12.98 -0.11 -4.01
C MET A 322 11.90 0.97 -3.91
N LEU A 323 12.31 2.23 -3.72
CA LEU A 323 11.41 3.38 -3.71
C LEU A 323 10.61 3.48 -5.02
N GLY A 324 11.26 3.25 -6.16
CA GLY A 324 10.59 3.22 -7.47
C GLY A 324 9.54 2.11 -7.55
N SER A 325 9.85 0.93 -7.01
CA SER A 325 8.93 -0.21 -7.01
C SER A 325 7.70 0.03 -6.11
N ILE A 326 7.89 0.50 -4.86
CA ILE A 326 6.75 0.74 -3.94
C ILE A 326 5.89 1.93 -4.40
N HIS A 327 6.50 2.98 -4.96
CA HIS A 327 5.75 4.13 -5.48
C HIS A 327 5.15 3.88 -6.87
N THR A 328 5.38 2.72 -7.47
CA THR A 328 4.67 2.23 -8.68
C THR A 328 3.96 0.90 -8.45
N PHE A 329 3.75 0.53 -7.19
CA PHE A 329 2.95 -0.63 -6.81
C PHE A 329 1.52 -0.52 -7.35
N ASP A 330 1.04 -1.58 -8.01
CA ASP A 330 -0.35 -1.76 -8.40
C ASP A 330 -0.89 -3.06 -7.78
N PRO A 331 -1.85 -3.00 -6.84
CA PRO A 331 -2.41 -4.19 -6.23
C PRO A 331 -3.13 -5.12 -7.21
N ALA A 332 -3.60 -4.61 -8.36
CA ALA A 332 -4.27 -5.39 -9.38
C ALA A 332 -3.29 -6.07 -10.36
N ALA A 333 -2.01 -5.66 -10.38
CA ALA A 333 -1.01 -6.23 -11.27
C ALA A 333 -0.57 -7.64 -10.88
N ALA A 334 -0.12 -8.39 -11.89
CA ALA A 334 0.65 -9.62 -11.68
C ALA A 334 2.08 -9.28 -11.22
N CYS A 335 2.90 -10.30 -10.97
CA CYS A 335 4.33 -10.15 -10.70
C CYS A 335 5.11 -9.78 -11.97
N ASP A 336 4.86 -8.58 -12.49
CA ASP A 336 5.32 -8.12 -13.79
C ASP A 336 6.73 -7.51 -13.73
N ASP A 337 7.68 -8.14 -14.45
CA ASP A 337 9.08 -7.72 -14.55
C ASP A 337 9.27 -6.50 -15.48
N SER A 338 8.27 -6.13 -16.29
CA SER A 338 8.38 -4.96 -17.18
C SER A 338 8.11 -3.65 -16.44
N THR A 339 7.14 -3.64 -15.53
CA THR A 339 6.83 -2.52 -14.64
C THR A 339 7.48 -2.65 -13.26
N PHE A 340 8.32 -3.67 -13.05
CA PHE A 340 9.09 -3.91 -11.81
C PHE A 340 8.20 -3.95 -10.55
N GLN A 341 7.05 -4.63 -10.65
CA GLN A 341 6.15 -4.78 -9.51
C GLN A 341 6.85 -5.42 -8.31
N PRO A 342 6.44 -5.13 -7.06
CA PRO A 342 7.10 -5.66 -5.85
C PRO A 342 7.28 -7.18 -5.83
N CYS A 343 6.29 -7.97 -6.30
CA CYS A 343 6.43 -9.43 -6.39
C CYS A 343 7.17 -9.95 -7.63
N SER A 344 7.62 -9.08 -8.53
CA SER A 344 8.37 -9.44 -9.74
C SER A 344 9.73 -10.05 -9.42
N ALA A 345 10.26 -10.89 -10.31
CA ALA A 345 11.51 -11.57 -10.04
C ALA A 345 12.69 -10.60 -9.98
N LYS A 346 12.67 -9.55 -10.81
CA LYS A 346 13.69 -8.49 -10.81
C LYS A 346 13.67 -7.66 -9.52
N ALA A 347 12.49 -7.29 -9.01
CA ALA A 347 12.38 -6.51 -7.78
C ALA A 347 12.88 -7.31 -6.56
N LEU A 348 12.55 -8.60 -6.46
CA LEU A 348 13.03 -9.47 -5.37
C LEU A 348 14.54 -9.74 -5.43
N ALA A 349 15.09 -9.97 -6.62
CA ALA A 349 16.53 -10.12 -6.81
C ALA A 349 17.27 -8.84 -6.39
N ASN A 350 16.75 -7.69 -6.81
CA ASN A 350 17.28 -6.39 -6.45
C ASN A 350 17.20 -6.12 -4.94
N HIS A 351 16.08 -6.46 -4.28
CA HIS A 351 15.92 -6.33 -2.82
C HIS A 351 17.03 -7.08 -2.07
N LYS A 352 17.31 -8.34 -2.44
CA LYS A 352 18.42 -9.11 -1.86
C LYS A 352 19.76 -8.42 -2.08
N VAL A 353 20.13 -8.14 -3.34
CA VAL A 353 21.45 -7.58 -3.66
C VAL A 353 21.69 -6.23 -2.98
N LEU A 354 20.67 -5.38 -2.92
CA LEU A 354 20.75 -4.08 -2.27
C LEU A 354 20.90 -4.24 -0.76
N THR A 355 20.02 -5.01 -0.11
CA THR A 355 20.06 -5.17 1.35
C THR A 355 21.35 -5.85 1.79
N ASP A 356 21.82 -6.86 1.07
CA ASP A 356 23.10 -7.53 1.34
C ASP A 356 24.29 -6.56 1.26
N SER A 357 24.23 -5.52 0.41
CA SER A 357 25.29 -4.51 0.31
C SER A 357 25.48 -3.68 1.59
N PHE A 358 24.48 -3.60 2.46
CA PHE A 358 24.54 -2.86 3.72
C PHE A 358 24.94 -3.72 4.93
N ARG A 359 24.93 -5.06 4.79
CA ARG A 359 25.21 -5.98 5.92
C ARG A 359 26.58 -5.79 6.52
N SER A 360 27.59 -5.58 5.68
CA SER A 360 29.01 -5.55 6.09
C SER A 360 29.55 -4.16 6.40
N ILE A 361 28.83 -3.09 6.03
CA ILE A 361 29.35 -1.72 6.11
C ILE A 361 28.84 -0.93 7.32
N TYR A 362 27.73 -1.32 7.95
CA TYR A 362 27.21 -0.68 9.15
C TYR A 362 27.49 -1.54 10.38
N ALA A 363 28.03 -0.93 11.45
CA ALA A 363 28.38 -1.67 12.66
C ALA A 363 27.13 -2.24 13.34
N ILE A 364 26.01 -1.53 13.26
CA ILE A 364 24.71 -1.98 13.77
C ILE A 364 24.15 -3.23 13.04
N ASN A 365 24.67 -3.53 11.84
CA ASN A 365 24.30 -4.73 11.07
C ASN A 365 25.24 -5.92 11.33
N SER A 366 26.27 -5.73 12.15
CA SER A 366 27.33 -6.73 12.35
C SER A 366 26.78 -8.05 12.88
N GLY A 367 27.15 -9.15 12.21
CA GLY A 367 26.76 -10.51 12.59
C GLY A 367 25.32 -10.91 12.23
N ILE A 368 24.55 -10.06 11.54
CA ILE A 368 23.19 -10.38 11.11
C ILE A 368 23.24 -11.14 9.77
N ALA A 369 22.82 -12.41 9.79
CA ALA A 369 22.84 -13.31 8.64
C ALA A 369 21.81 -12.93 7.54
N GLU A 370 22.05 -13.42 6.32
CA GLU A 370 21.08 -13.41 5.22
C GLU A 370 19.72 -14.00 5.66
N GLY A 371 18.63 -13.52 5.06
CA GLY A 371 17.27 -13.86 5.50
C GLY A 371 16.81 -13.19 6.81
N THR A 372 17.66 -12.40 7.47
CA THR A 372 17.30 -11.57 8.63
C THR A 372 17.41 -10.08 8.29
N ALA A 373 16.39 -9.31 8.67
CA ALA A 373 16.30 -7.88 8.35
C ALA A 373 17.41 -7.07 9.02
N ILE A 374 17.78 -5.95 8.39
CA ILE A 374 18.89 -5.08 8.78
C ILE A 374 18.51 -3.61 8.59
N ALA A 375 19.36 -2.70 9.06
CA ALA A 375 19.26 -1.29 8.72
C ALA A 375 19.75 -1.03 7.29
N VAL A 376 19.00 -0.24 6.52
CA VAL A 376 19.24 0.01 5.08
C VAL A 376 19.47 1.52 4.84
N GLY A 377 20.55 1.86 4.12
CA GLY A 377 20.88 3.23 3.74
C GLY A 377 20.36 3.60 2.35
N ARG A 378 20.89 4.68 1.75
CA ARG A 378 20.59 5.05 0.35
C ARG A 378 21.33 4.12 -0.61
N TYR A 379 22.66 4.16 -0.59
CA TYR A 379 23.55 3.34 -1.41
C TYR A 379 24.86 3.09 -0.62
N PRO A 380 25.62 2.02 -0.90
CA PRO A 380 26.76 1.61 -0.05
C PRO A 380 27.94 2.59 -0.11
N GLU A 381 28.05 3.41 -1.15
CA GLU A 381 29.08 4.45 -1.31
C GLU A 381 28.71 5.78 -0.64
N ASP A 382 27.61 5.85 0.12
CA ASP A 382 27.12 7.08 0.72
C ASP A 382 28.13 7.68 1.72
N VAL A 383 28.26 9.00 1.66
CA VAL A 383 29.12 9.82 2.53
C VAL A 383 28.38 11.00 3.16
N TYR A 384 27.12 11.24 2.77
CA TYR A 384 26.32 12.32 3.33
C TYR A 384 26.06 12.06 4.81
N GLN A 385 26.47 13.02 5.66
CA GLN A 385 26.45 12.87 7.13
C GLN A 385 27.18 11.59 7.63
N GLY A 386 28.15 11.07 6.88
CA GLY A 386 28.89 9.85 7.19
C GLY A 386 28.35 8.56 6.56
N GLY A 387 27.28 8.65 5.77
CA GLY A 387 26.69 7.51 5.05
C GLY A 387 26.03 6.52 6.00
N ASN A 388 24.79 6.79 6.37
CA ASN A 388 24.07 6.05 7.39
C ASN A 388 22.85 5.31 6.83
N PRO A 389 22.26 4.39 7.61
CA PRO A 389 20.89 3.98 7.43
C PRO A 389 19.90 5.14 7.45
N TRP A 390 18.83 5.00 6.67
CA TRP A 390 17.70 5.93 6.64
C TRP A 390 16.44 5.20 7.10
N TYR A 391 15.61 5.91 7.88
CA TYR A 391 14.32 5.36 8.33
C TYR A 391 13.47 4.95 7.13
N LEU A 392 13.29 5.87 6.18
CA LEU A 392 12.46 5.65 5.00
C LEU A 392 12.96 4.51 4.10
N ASN A 393 14.28 4.28 4.00
CA ASN A 393 14.82 3.19 3.18
C ASN A 393 14.69 1.82 3.88
N THR A 394 14.80 1.80 5.21
CA THR A 394 14.54 0.60 6.01
C THR A 394 13.05 0.24 5.96
N LEU A 395 12.16 1.24 5.98
CA LEU A 395 10.72 1.07 5.82
C LEU A 395 10.33 0.65 4.40
N ALA A 396 10.93 1.24 3.36
CA ALA A 396 10.72 0.86 1.97
C ALA A 396 11.10 -0.62 1.70
N ALA A 397 12.17 -1.10 2.35
CA ALA A 397 12.55 -2.51 2.28
C ALA A 397 11.48 -3.44 2.91
N ALA A 398 10.74 -2.98 3.92
CA ALA A 398 9.60 -3.70 4.50
C ALA A 398 8.37 -3.62 3.58
N GLU A 399 8.05 -2.41 3.09
CA GLU A 399 6.87 -2.12 2.26
C GLU A 399 6.86 -2.94 0.97
N LEU A 400 8.00 -3.03 0.26
CA LEU A 400 8.15 -3.86 -0.94
C LEU A 400 7.75 -5.32 -0.67
N LEU A 401 8.14 -5.86 0.49
CA LEU A 401 7.81 -7.23 0.87
C LEU A 401 6.33 -7.38 1.24
N TYR A 402 5.73 -6.39 1.90
CA TYR A 402 4.28 -6.40 2.19
C TYR A 402 3.46 -6.33 0.90
N ASP A 403 3.85 -5.48 -0.05
CA ASP A 403 3.20 -5.38 -1.36
C ASP A 403 3.32 -6.70 -2.12
N ALA A 404 4.50 -7.33 -2.10
CA ALA A 404 4.70 -8.62 -2.75
C ALA A 404 3.82 -9.72 -2.14
N LEU A 405 3.73 -9.76 -0.80
CA LEU A 405 2.85 -10.68 -0.07
C LEU A 405 1.37 -10.45 -0.43
N TYR A 406 0.95 -9.18 -0.52
CA TYR A 406 -0.40 -8.83 -0.96
C TYR A 406 -0.68 -9.35 -2.38
N GLN A 407 0.23 -9.12 -3.33
CA GLN A 407 0.08 -9.56 -4.72
C GLN A 407 0.00 -11.08 -4.82
N TRP A 408 0.89 -11.84 -4.15
CA TRP A 408 0.81 -13.30 -4.18
C TRP A 408 -0.47 -13.84 -3.55
N ASN A 409 -0.92 -13.25 -2.44
CA ASN A 409 -2.18 -13.65 -1.81
C ASN A 409 -3.37 -13.46 -2.76
N ARG A 410 -3.43 -12.31 -3.46
CA ARG A 410 -4.45 -12.04 -4.48
C ARG A 410 -4.36 -12.98 -5.67
N ILE A 411 -3.15 -13.25 -6.17
CA ILE A 411 -2.90 -14.12 -7.32
C ILE A 411 -3.18 -15.59 -6.98
N GLY A 412 -3.03 -15.98 -5.70
CA GLY A 412 -3.20 -17.36 -5.25
C GLY A 412 -2.00 -18.26 -5.57
N SER A 413 -0.85 -17.69 -5.96
CA SER A 413 0.39 -18.43 -6.21
C SER A 413 1.62 -17.53 -6.17
N LEU A 414 2.77 -18.15 -5.95
CA LEU A 414 4.10 -17.54 -5.99
C LEU A 414 4.98 -18.32 -6.96
N THR A 415 5.71 -17.64 -7.83
CA THR A 415 6.63 -18.29 -8.78
C THR A 415 8.08 -17.93 -8.45
N VAL A 416 8.89 -18.95 -8.20
CA VAL A 416 10.35 -18.83 -8.06
C VAL A 416 10.98 -19.04 -9.44
N THR A 417 11.67 -18.01 -9.94
CA THR A 417 12.40 -18.07 -11.20
C THR A 417 13.89 -18.19 -10.93
N THR A 418 14.70 -18.43 -11.97
CA THR A 418 16.16 -18.39 -11.83
C THR A 418 16.65 -17.04 -11.30
N THR A 419 16.00 -15.94 -11.71
CA THR A 419 16.34 -14.57 -11.29
C THR A 419 16.08 -14.35 -9.79
N SER A 420 14.92 -14.78 -9.28
CA SER A 420 14.56 -14.60 -7.87
C SER A 420 15.04 -15.73 -6.95
N LEU A 421 15.68 -16.76 -7.49
CA LEU A 421 16.07 -17.96 -6.71
C LEU A 421 16.97 -17.63 -5.52
N ALA A 422 17.93 -16.71 -5.69
CA ALA A 422 18.83 -16.31 -4.61
C ALA A 422 18.07 -15.67 -3.44
N PHE A 423 17.08 -14.83 -3.74
CA PHE A 423 16.21 -14.22 -2.73
C PHE A 423 15.47 -15.29 -1.91
N PHE A 424 14.86 -16.28 -2.57
CA PHE A 424 14.11 -17.32 -1.84
C PHE A 424 14.97 -18.30 -1.06
N ARG A 425 16.24 -18.48 -1.45
CA ARG A 425 17.17 -19.39 -0.75
C ARG A 425 17.55 -18.91 0.65
N ASP A 426 17.42 -17.62 0.92
CA ASP A 426 17.59 -17.04 2.26
C ASP A 426 16.55 -17.59 3.26
N PHE A 427 15.36 -17.98 2.77
CA PHE A 427 14.27 -18.52 3.59
C PHE A 427 14.16 -20.04 3.50
N SER A 428 14.60 -20.63 2.39
CA SER A 428 14.55 -22.07 2.16
C SER A 428 15.69 -22.49 1.24
N ALA A 429 16.82 -22.92 1.79
CA ALA A 429 18.02 -23.27 1.04
C ALA A 429 17.80 -24.33 -0.07
N SER A 430 16.84 -25.24 0.13
CA SER A 430 16.49 -26.30 -0.83
C SER A 430 15.41 -25.91 -1.84
N ILE A 431 14.94 -24.66 -1.85
CA ILE A 431 13.91 -24.21 -2.79
C ILE A 431 14.38 -24.37 -4.24
N ALA A 432 13.45 -24.79 -5.11
CA ALA A 432 13.67 -24.96 -6.54
C ALA A 432 12.89 -23.90 -7.32
N THR A 433 13.21 -23.75 -8.60
CA THR A 433 12.37 -22.96 -9.49
C THR A 433 11.03 -23.66 -9.72
N GLY A 434 9.96 -22.89 -9.88
CA GLY A 434 8.62 -23.42 -10.07
C GLY A 434 7.54 -22.50 -9.52
N THR A 435 6.29 -22.87 -9.77
CA THR A 435 5.11 -22.17 -9.25
C THR A 435 4.52 -22.95 -8.09
N TYR A 436 4.34 -22.27 -6.97
CA TYR A 436 3.80 -22.78 -5.73
C TYR A 436 2.42 -22.17 -5.50
N LEU A 437 1.38 -23.00 -5.55
CA LEU A 437 0.00 -22.58 -5.29
C LEU A 437 -0.19 -22.25 -3.80
N SER A 438 -1.12 -21.36 -3.49
CA SER A 438 -1.43 -20.94 -2.11
C SER A 438 -1.78 -22.10 -1.17
N SER A 439 -2.31 -23.19 -1.72
CA SER A 439 -2.64 -24.41 -0.97
C SER A 439 -1.42 -25.30 -0.64
N SER A 440 -0.22 -24.98 -1.16
CA SER A 440 0.98 -25.78 -0.94
C SER A 440 1.69 -25.38 0.36
N LEU A 441 2.27 -26.36 1.06
CA LEU A 441 3.09 -26.10 2.25
C LEU A 441 4.29 -25.19 1.96
N THR A 442 4.86 -25.28 0.76
CA THR A 442 5.97 -24.43 0.33
C THR A 442 5.55 -22.96 0.23
N TYR A 443 4.38 -22.68 -0.36
CA TYR A 443 3.85 -21.32 -0.41
C TYR A 443 3.65 -20.75 0.99
N ILE A 444 2.99 -21.52 1.87
CA ILE A 444 2.70 -21.10 3.25
C ILE A 444 4.00 -20.81 4.01
N ALA A 445 4.98 -21.70 3.90
CA ALA A 445 6.28 -21.53 4.55
C ALA A 445 7.05 -20.30 4.03
N LEU A 446 7.13 -20.12 2.71
CA LEU A 446 7.85 -18.99 2.11
C LEU A 446 7.18 -17.65 2.46
N THR A 447 5.87 -17.53 2.29
CA THR A 447 5.15 -16.29 2.59
C THR A 447 5.18 -15.95 4.09
N SER A 448 5.13 -16.96 4.97
CA SER A 448 5.30 -16.76 6.41
C SER A 448 6.71 -16.27 6.77
N ALA A 449 7.76 -16.89 6.21
CA ALA A 449 9.14 -16.47 6.43
C ALA A 449 9.40 -15.05 5.90
N MET A 450 8.85 -14.72 4.74
CA MET A 450 8.93 -13.37 4.17
C MET A 450 8.18 -12.33 5.00
N LYS A 451 7.02 -12.69 5.56
CA LYS A 451 6.29 -11.81 6.50
C LYS A 451 7.11 -11.54 7.76
N ILE A 452 7.80 -12.54 8.30
CA ILE A 452 8.74 -12.39 9.42
C ILE A 452 9.91 -11.47 9.02
N TYR A 453 10.45 -11.63 7.80
CA TYR A 453 11.53 -10.79 7.29
C TYR A 453 11.09 -9.33 7.16
N ALA A 454 9.89 -9.08 6.62
CA ALA A 454 9.31 -7.74 6.52
C ALA A 454 9.04 -7.09 7.89
N ASP A 455 8.46 -7.85 8.83
CA ASP A 455 8.27 -7.40 10.23
C ASP A 455 9.62 -7.13 10.93
N GLY A 456 10.68 -7.83 10.51
CA GLY A 456 12.05 -7.60 10.98
C GLY A 456 12.56 -6.19 10.65
N TYR A 457 12.26 -5.64 9.47
CA TYR A 457 12.62 -4.27 9.12
C TYR A 457 11.87 -3.24 9.99
N MET A 458 10.59 -3.49 10.28
CA MET A 458 9.83 -2.68 11.23
C MET A 458 10.44 -2.74 12.63
N SER A 459 10.94 -3.91 13.04
CA SER A 459 11.64 -4.09 14.32
C SER A 459 12.97 -3.32 14.38
N VAL A 460 13.70 -3.22 13.25
CA VAL A 460 14.90 -2.39 13.16
C VAL A 460 14.54 -0.92 13.39
N VAL A 461 13.49 -0.42 12.74
CA VAL A 461 12.99 0.94 12.92
C VAL A 461 12.55 1.17 14.37
N GLN A 462 11.79 0.24 14.96
CA GLN A 462 11.38 0.29 16.36
C GLN A 462 12.59 0.45 17.30
N ASN A 463 13.66 -0.33 17.07
CA ASN A 463 14.82 -0.34 17.94
C ASN A 463 15.60 0.99 17.93
N TYR A 464 15.57 1.72 16.81
CA TYR A 464 16.31 2.98 16.65
C TYR A 464 15.42 4.22 16.72
N THR A 465 14.10 4.05 16.83
CA THR A 465 13.16 5.14 17.08
C THR A 465 13.30 5.62 18.54
N PRO A 466 13.58 6.91 18.78
CA PRO A 466 13.68 7.45 20.13
C PRO A 466 12.33 7.38 20.86
N SER A 467 12.35 7.39 22.19
CA SER A 467 11.14 7.23 23.02
C SER A 467 10.02 8.25 22.80
N ASN A 468 10.31 9.38 22.14
CA ASN A 468 9.33 10.40 21.78
C ASN A 468 8.67 10.17 20.40
N GLY A 469 9.04 9.10 19.68
CA GLY A 469 8.57 8.81 18.32
C GLY A 469 9.09 9.77 17.26
N GLY A 470 10.19 10.48 17.53
CA GLY A 470 10.79 11.39 16.56
C GLY A 470 11.50 10.63 15.44
N LEU A 471 10.98 10.66 14.21
CA LEU A 471 11.66 10.05 13.05
C LEU A 471 12.51 11.09 12.31
N ALA A 472 13.83 10.98 12.48
CA ALA A 472 14.79 11.80 11.72
C ALA A 472 14.94 11.29 10.28
N GLU A 473 15.80 11.93 9.50
CA GLU A 473 16.20 11.45 8.18
C GLU A 473 17.04 10.17 8.30
N GLN A 474 18.01 10.16 9.22
CA GLN A 474 19.00 9.10 9.37
C GLN A 474 19.09 8.60 10.81
N PHE A 475 19.59 7.39 10.97
CA PHE A 475 20.09 6.90 12.25
C PHE A 475 21.50 6.34 12.07
N SER A 476 22.39 6.70 12.98
CA SER A 476 23.84 6.49 12.91
C SER A 476 24.21 5.04 12.60
N ARG A 477 25.09 4.84 11.62
CA ARG A 477 25.61 3.52 11.23
C ARG A 477 26.38 2.79 12.33
N SER A 478 26.84 3.50 13.37
CA SER A 478 27.68 2.94 14.42
C SER A 478 26.89 2.46 15.64
N ASP A 479 25.92 3.25 16.09
CA ASP A 479 25.20 3.05 17.35
C ASP A 479 23.68 3.25 17.23
N GLY A 480 23.20 3.68 16.06
CA GLY A 480 21.78 3.87 15.77
C GLY A 480 21.16 5.13 16.37
N SER A 481 21.95 6.08 16.90
CA SER A 481 21.39 7.35 17.36
C SER A 481 20.82 8.16 16.18
N PRO A 482 19.66 8.82 16.31
CA PRO A 482 19.12 9.70 15.26
C PRO A 482 20.11 10.82 14.88
N ILE A 483 20.27 11.09 13.59
CA ILE A 483 21.18 12.12 13.05
C ILE A 483 20.57 12.77 11.79
N SER A 484 21.18 13.88 11.34
CA SER A 484 20.69 14.73 10.25
C SER A 484 19.37 15.44 10.60
N ALA A 485 18.57 15.81 9.60
CA ALA A 485 17.29 16.48 9.76
C ALA A 485 16.35 15.69 10.69
N VAL A 486 15.95 16.28 11.82
CA VAL A 486 14.98 15.68 12.74
C VAL A 486 13.56 15.84 12.23
N ASP A 487 12.63 14.98 12.64
CA ASP A 487 11.22 15.10 12.23
C ASP A 487 11.04 15.22 10.71
N LEU A 488 11.74 14.37 9.94
CA LEU A 488 11.65 14.40 8.48
C LEU A 488 10.26 13.95 8.05
N THR A 489 9.55 14.79 7.31
CA THR A 489 8.17 14.52 6.88
C THR A 489 8.08 13.23 6.06
N TRP A 490 9.06 12.97 5.19
CA TRP A 490 9.10 11.74 4.40
C TRP A 490 9.35 10.49 5.26
N SER A 491 10.16 10.57 6.32
CA SER A 491 10.31 9.45 7.26
C SER A 491 8.99 9.08 7.92
N TYR A 492 8.22 10.07 8.38
CA TYR A 492 6.87 9.82 8.91
C TYR A 492 5.91 9.26 7.85
N ALA A 493 5.90 9.82 6.65
CA ALA A 493 5.06 9.32 5.57
C ALA A 493 5.40 7.86 5.20
N SER A 494 6.69 7.52 5.11
CA SER A 494 7.14 6.15 4.83
C SER A 494 6.76 5.15 5.92
N PHE A 495 6.67 5.60 7.17
CA PHE A 495 6.19 4.74 8.25
C PHE A 495 4.71 4.42 8.06
N LEU A 496 3.91 5.44 7.76
CA LEU A 496 2.47 5.32 7.55
C LEU A 496 2.12 4.47 6.31
N THR A 497 2.86 4.60 5.21
CA THR A 497 2.66 3.75 4.02
C THR A 497 3.03 2.30 4.31
N ALA A 498 4.16 2.04 4.96
CA ALA A 498 4.60 0.68 5.27
C ALA A 498 3.61 -0.05 6.19
N ILE A 499 3.04 0.62 7.21
CA ILE A 499 2.05 0.00 8.09
C ILE A 499 0.69 -0.19 7.42
N ALA A 500 0.31 0.67 6.46
CA ALA A 500 -0.90 0.50 5.68
C ALA A 500 -0.78 -0.77 4.81
N CYS A 501 0.33 -0.92 4.07
CA CYS A 501 0.61 -2.13 3.31
C CYS A 501 0.69 -3.38 4.21
N ARG A 502 1.31 -3.26 5.40
CA ARG A 502 1.33 -4.33 6.41
C ARG A 502 -0.07 -4.79 6.81
N ALA A 503 -1.01 -3.87 6.92
CA ALA A 503 -2.42 -4.12 7.27
C ALA A 503 -3.29 -4.54 6.07
N GLY A 504 -2.70 -4.66 4.87
CA GLY A 504 -3.44 -4.94 3.63
C GLY A 504 -4.26 -3.76 3.12
N GLN A 505 -4.01 -2.55 3.62
CA GLN A 505 -4.60 -1.31 3.11
C GLN A 505 -3.75 -0.81 1.94
N VAL A 506 -4.22 -1.08 0.72
CA VAL A 506 -3.49 -0.76 -0.51
C VAL A 506 -4.16 0.38 -1.29
N PRO A 507 -3.40 1.18 -2.05
CA PRO A 507 -3.96 2.24 -2.89
C PRO A 507 -4.80 1.65 -4.04
N ALA A 508 -5.55 2.50 -4.74
CA ALA A 508 -6.25 2.08 -5.96
C ALA A 508 -5.26 1.64 -7.05
N SER A 509 -5.70 0.69 -7.89
CA SER A 509 -4.99 0.29 -9.11
C SER A 509 -4.77 1.50 -10.01
N TRP A 510 -3.54 1.64 -10.52
CA TRP A 510 -3.20 2.70 -11.47
C TRP A 510 -3.29 2.25 -12.93
N GLY A 511 -3.44 0.95 -13.17
CA GLY A 511 -3.65 0.39 -14.52
C GLY A 511 -2.40 -0.27 -15.10
N ALA A 512 -1.46 -0.71 -14.25
CA ALA A 512 -0.21 -1.34 -14.68
C ALA A 512 -0.45 -2.55 -15.59
N SER A 513 -1.49 -3.34 -15.30
CA SER A 513 -1.85 -4.55 -16.07
C SER A 513 -2.17 -4.27 -17.55
N SER A 514 -2.55 -3.04 -17.89
CA SER A 514 -2.81 -2.60 -19.26
C SER A 514 -1.68 -1.74 -19.86
N ALA A 515 -0.66 -1.42 -19.06
CA ALA A 515 0.43 -0.52 -19.40
C ALA A 515 1.80 -1.20 -19.24
N ASN A 516 1.89 -2.47 -19.65
CA ASN A 516 3.08 -3.30 -19.51
C ASN A 516 3.60 -3.86 -20.85
N SER A 517 3.08 -3.33 -21.97
CA SER A 517 3.53 -3.74 -23.31
C SER A 517 4.73 -2.91 -23.75
N ILE A 518 5.90 -3.53 -23.85
CA ILE A 518 7.13 -2.88 -24.31
C ILE A 518 7.16 -2.85 -25.85
N PRO A 519 7.42 -1.71 -26.50
CA PRO A 519 7.59 -1.66 -27.96
C PRO A 519 8.82 -2.46 -28.41
N ALA A 520 8.80 -2.99 -29.63
CA ALA A 520 9.89 -3.83 -30.15
C ALA A 520 11.24 -3.10 -30.27
N THR A 521 11.20 -1.78 -30.43
CA THR A 521 12.37 -0.90 -30.48
C THR A 521 12.08 0.36 -29.69
N CYS A 522 12.96 0.72 -28.76
CA CYS A 522 12.83 1.98 -28.02
C CYS A 522 13.20 3.16 -28.90
N ALA A 523 12.44 4.24 -28.80
CA ALA A 523 12.69 5.51 -29.46
C ALA A 523 12.78 6.65 -28.44
N ALA A 524 13.89 7.37 -28.50
CA ALA A 524 14.14 8.62 -27.77
C ALA A 524 13.23 9.73 -28.33
N THR A 525 11.98 9.79 -27.87
CA THR A 525 10.99 10.78 -28.33
C THR A 525 10.62 11.78 -27.23
N SER A 526 9.90 12.83 -27.64
CA SER A 526 9.24 13.78 -26.75
C SER A 526 7.97 14.28 -27.43
N ALA A 527 7.00 14.70 -26.63
CA ALA A 527 5.79 15.36 -27.12
C ALA A 527 5.70 16.79 -26.54
N ASN A 528 5.19 17.71 -27.34
CA ASN A 528 4.92 19.08 -26.92
C ASN A 528 3.41 19.26 -26.77
N ALA A 529 2.97 19.66 -25.58
CA ALA A 529 1.61 20.12 -25.32
C ALA A 529 1.66 21.54 -24.73
N PRO A 530 0.57 22.32 -24.82
CA PRO A 530 0.57 23.68 -24.28
C PRO A 530 0.49 23.65 -22.75
N TYR A 531 1.32 24.48 -22.12
CA TYR A 531 1.18 24.82 -20.71
C TYR A 531 0.17 25.96 -20.54
N ALA A 532 -0.62 25.91 -19.48
CA ALA A 532 -1.55 26.97 -19.12
C ALA A 532 -1.62 27.16 -17.61
N THR A 533 -1.54 28.41 -17.15
CA THR A 533 -1.69 28.72 -15.73
C THR A 533 -3.05 28.24 -15.22
N ALA A 534 -3.07 27.46 -14.13
CA ALA A 534 -4.29 27.14 -13.41
C ALA A 534 -4.88 28.44 -12.81
N THR A 535 -6.06 28.85 -13.27
CA THR A 535 -6.69 30.12 -12.86
C THR A 535 -7.68 29.96 -11.71
N ASN A 536 -8.23 28.76 -11.52
CA ASN A 536 -9.07 28.43 -10.39
C ASN A 536 -8.34 27.49 -9.43
N THR A 537 -8.05 27.99 -8.24
CA THR A 537 -7.38 27.25 -7.16
C THR A 537 -8.18 27.32 -5.86
N VAL A 538 -9.47 27.68 -5.93
CA VAL A 538 -10.31 27.83 -4.74
C VAL A 538 -11.36 26.73 -4.73
N PHE A 539 -11.28 25.85 -3.73
CA PHE A 539 -12.29 24.84 -3.48
C PHE A 539 -13.52 25.46 -2.82
N SER A 540 -14.70 24.95 -3.15
CA SER A 540 -15.93 25.43 -2.52
C SER A 540 -16.00 24.97 -1.07
N THR A 541 -16.24 25.88 -0.14
CA THR A 541 -16.52 25.52 1.27
C THR A 541 -17.71 24.57 1.33
N GLY A 542 -17.49 23.34 1.82
CA GLY A 542 -18.56 22.33 1.90
C GLY A 542 -18.43 21.18 0.90
N GLU A 543 -17.30 21.02 0.19
CA GLU A 543 -16.97 19.74 -0.48
C GLU A 543 -16.75 18.57 0.51
N THR A 544 -16.94 18.83 1.81
CA THR A 544 -17.10 17.84 2.90
C THR A 544 -18.54 17.66 3.40
N SER A 545 -19.55 18.39 2.91
CA SER A 545 -20.95 18.21 3.33
C SER A 545 -22.00 18.88 2.44
N ALA A 546 -22.15 18.48 1.17
CA ALA A 546 -23.42 18.61 0.43
C ALA A 546 -23.35 17.86 -0.91
N ASN A 547 -24.31 16.95 -1.12
CA ASN A 547 -24.65 16.29 -2.38
C ASN A 547 -23.74 15.16 -2.91
N SER A 548 -23.27 14.26 -2.03
CA SER A 548 -23.43 12.85 -2.43
C SER A 548 -24.95 12.63 -2.63
N PRO A 549 -25.44 11.95 -3.68
CA PRO A 549 -26.75 11.32 -3.54
C PRO A 549 -26.64 10.50 -2.27
N ALA A 550 -27.43 10.83 -1.24
CA ALA A 550 -27.35 10.12 0.01
C ALA A 550 -27.44 8.63 -0.33
N CYS A 551 -26.33 7.91 -0.21
CA CYS A 551 -26.46 6.50 0.09
C CYS A 551 -27.29 6.54 1.37
N PRO A 552 -28.50 5.95 1.38
CA PRO A 552 -29.33 6.01 2.57
C PRO A 552 -28.45 5.55 3.72
N THR A 553 -28.24 6.42 4.71
CA THR A 553 -27.44 6.09 5.89
C THR A 553 -27.90 4.73 6.34
N ALA A 554 -26.98 3.75 6.33
CA ALA A 554 -27.37 2.38 6.54
C ALA A 554 -28.08 2.33 7.89
N SER A 555 -29.35 1.91 7.93
CA SER A 555 -30.06 1.80 9.21
C SER A 555 -29.46 0.67 10.06
N SER A 556 -28.72 -0.23 9.40
CA SER A 556 -27.99 -1.33 9.99
C SER A 556 -26.67 -1.54 9.24
N VAL A 557 -25.59 -1.77 9.98
CA VAL A 557 -24.25 -2.10 9.46
C VAL A 557 -23.92 -3.53 9.88
N ALA A 558 -23.42 -4.35 8.96
CA ALA A 558 -22.90 -5.68 9.27
C ALA A 558 -21.50 -5.53 9.88
N VAL A 559 -21.41 -5.64 11.20
CA VAL A 559 -20.18 -5.53 11.98
C VAL A 559 -19.56 -6.91 12.13
N THR A 560 -18.38 -7.11 11.55
CA THR A 560 -17.58 -8.33 11.71
C THR A 560 -16.67 -8.20 12.91
N PHE A 561 -16.95 -8.96 13.96
CA PHE A 561 -16.06 -9.12 15.11
C PHE A 561 -15.06 -10.22 14.80
N ASN A 562 -13.79 -9.87 14.82
CA ASN A 562 -12.66 -10.79 14.69
C ASN A 562 -11.94 -10.83 16.03
N GLU A 563 -11.94 -11.99 16.68
CA GLU A 563 -11.28 -12.21 17.95
C GLU A 563 -10.16 -13.23 17.79
N LEU A 564 -8.96 -12.86 18.21
CA LEU A 564 -7.84 -13.80 18.28
C LEU A 564 -7.81 -14.44 19.67
N GLU A 565 -8.22 -15.72 19.73
CA GLU A 565 -8.20 -16.48 20.98
C GLU A 565 -7.86 -17.95 20.77
N THR A 566 -6.82 -18.41 21.46
CA THR A 566 -6.39 -19.81 21.39
C THR A 566 -7.33 -20.67 22.21
N THR A 567 -7.89 -21.71 21.58
CA THR A 567 -8.88 -22.59 22.22
C THR A 567 -8.46 -24.05 22.18
N MET A 568 -8.93 -24.83 23.15
CA MET A 568 -8.83 -26.28 23.14
C MET A 568 -10.04 -26.92 22.42
N TYR A 569 -9.86 -28.15 21.94
CA TYR A 569 -10.93 -28.88 21.28
C TYR A 569 -12.15 -29.03 22.21
N GLY A 570 -13.29 -28.47 21.79
CA GLY A 570 -14.55 -28.46 22.56
C GLY A 570 -14.90 -27.09 23.15
N GLU A 571 -13.95 -26.16 23.21
CA GLU A 571 -14.20 -24.77 23.57
C GLU A 571 -14.84 -24.00 22.40
N ASN A 572 -15.69 -23.04 22.72
CA ASN A 572 -16.32 -22.17 21.73
C ASN A 572 -16.29 -20.71 22.22
N VAL A 573 -15.94 -19.78 21.34
CA VAL A 573 -15.89 -18.34 21.62
C VAL A 573 -17.23 -17.68 21.26
N PHE A 574 -17.67 -16.75 22.09
CA PHE A 574 -18.89 -15.97 21.93
C PHE A 574 -18.62 -14.49 22.22
N VAL A 575 -19.44 -13.61 21.68
CA VAL A 575 -19.48 -12.19 22.02
C VAL A 575 -20.84 -11.81 22.60
N THR A 576 -20.85 -11.01 23.66
CA THR A 576 -22.06 -10.41 24.22
C THR A 576 -21.82 -8.94 24.59
N GLY A 577 -22.88 -8.16 24.71
CA GLY A 577 -22.75 -6.73 25.00
C GLY A 577 -24.03 -6.09 25.48
N SER A 578 -23.98 -4.77 25.69
CA SER A 578 -25.05 -4.00 26.31
C SER A 578 -26.30 -3.82 25.44
N ILE A 579 -26.25 -4.22 24.16
CA ILE A 579 -27.37 -4.09 23.21
C ILE A 579 -28.07 -5.43 22.95
N PRO A 580 -29.37 -5.43 22.60
CA PRO A 580 -30.14 -6.65 22.38
C PRO A 580 -29.56 -7.56 21.29
N GLN A 581 -28.95 -6.99 20.25
CA GLN A 581 -28.32 -7.73 19.15
C GLN A 581 -27.12 -8.56 19.61
N LEU A 582 -26.54 -8.24 20.78
CA LEU A 582 -25.47 -8.97 21.43
C LEU A 582 -25.92 -9.58 22.77
N GLY A 583 -27.23 -9.76 22.96
CA GLY A 583 -27.79 -10.47 24.12
C GLY A 583 -27.92 -9.66 25.40
N SER A 584 -27.68 -8.34 25.41
CA SER A 584 -27.84 -7.49 26.61
C SER A 584 -27.15 -8.05 27.87
N TRP A 585 -25.90 -8.50 27.71
CA TRP A 585 -25.07 -9.19 28.71
C TRP A 585 -25.55 -10.56 29.19
N ALA A 586 -26.65 -11.09 28.65
CA ALA A 586 -27.11 -12.43 28.97
C ALA A 586 -26.22 -13.48 28.28
N VAL A 587 -25.46 -14.24 29.07
CA VAL A 587 -24.56 -15.31 28.58
C VAL A 587 -25.30 -16.32 27.70
N ALA A 588 -26.55 -16.64 28.05
CA ALA A 588 -27.37 -17.58 27.29
C ALA A 588 -27.63 -17.13 25.84
N ASP A 589 -27.67 -15.81 25.63
CA ASP A 589 -27.98 -15.14 24.36
C ASP A 589 -26.74 -14.56 23.68
N ALA A 590 -25.54 -14.92 24.16
CA ALA A 590 -24.27 -14.52 23.54
C ALA A 590 -24.15 -15.08 22.11
N VAL A 591 -23.59 -14.28 21.20
CA VAL A 591 -23.48 -14.62 19.78
C VAL A 591 -22.25 -15.51 19.56
N PRO A 592 -22.41 -16.72 18.97
CA PRO A 592 -21.28 -17.61 18.72
C PRO A 592 -20.38 -17.09 17.60
N LEU A 593 -19.07 -17.19 17.78
CA LEU A 593 -18.09 -16.95 16.74
C LEU A 593 -17.77 -18.24 15.98
N SER A 594 -17.36 -18.10 14.72
CA SER A 594 -16.91 -19.18 13.85
C SER A 594 -15.39 -19.31 13.87
N ALA A 595 -14.89 -20.52 14.10
CA ALA A 595 -13.48 -20.87 13.93
C ALA A 595 -13.09 -21.13 12.45
N SER A 596 -13.88 -20.67 11.47
CA SER A 596 -13.60 -20.91 10.04
C SER A 596 -12.30 -20.27 9.56
N GLY A 597 -11.84 -19.22 10.23
CA GLY A 597 -10.55 -18.57 9.98
C GLY A 597 -9.43 -19.04 10.91
N TYR A 598 -9.71 -19.99 11.81
CA TYR A 598 -8.79 -20.38 12.87
C TYR A 598 -7.62 -21.18 12.31
N MET A 599 -6.41 -20.70 12.59
CA MET A 599 -5.16 -21.42 12.37
C MET A 599 -4.38 -21.44 13.69
N SER A 600 -3.53 -22.44 13.89
CA SER A 600 -2.79 -22.60 15.16
C SER A 600 -1.89 -21.39 15.51
N ASP A 601 -1.48 -20.63 14.51
CA ASP A 601 -0.65 -19.42 14.56
C ASP A 601 -1.44 -18.12 14.36
N TYR A 602 -2.73 -18.23 14.03
CA TYR A 602 -3.67 -17.13 13.88
C TYR A 602 -5.05 -17.62 14.34
N PRO A 603 -5.30 -17.68 15.66
CA PRO A 603 -6.45 -18.36 16.24
C PRO A 603 -7.72 -17.49 16.11
N LEU A 604 -8.07 -17.16 14.87
CA LEU A 604 -9.15 -16.26 14.53
C LEU A 604 -10.51 -16.94 14.69
N TRP A 605 -11.30 -16.35 15.57
CA TRP A 605 -12.73 -16.53 15.70
C TRP A 605 -13.43 -15.32 15.07
N THR A 606 -14.45 -15.54 14.26
CA THR A 606 -15.11 -14.43 13.54
C THR A 606 -16.63 -14.58 13.52
N VAL A 607 -17.35 -13.46 13.66
CA VAL A 607 -18.78 -13.39 13.42
C VAL A 607 -19.19 -12.04 12.86
N THR A 608 -20.11 -12.04 11.91
CA THR A 608 -20.72 -10.82 11.41
C THR A 608 -22.13 -10.65 12.00
N VAL A 609 -22.36 -9.54 12.69
CA VAL A 609 -23.66 -9.19 13.30
C VAL A 609 -24.17 -7.88 12.72
N SER A 610 -25.42 -7.85 12.28
CA SER A 610 -26.07 -6.63 11.81
C SER A 610 -26.48 -5.74 12.99
N LEU A 611 -25.81 -4.60 13.18
CA LEU A 611 -26.03 -3.67 14.29
C LEU A 611 -26.58 -2.32 13.81
N PRO A 612 -27.44 -1.62 14.59
CA PRO A 612 -27.99 -0.33 14.19
C PRO A 612 -26.91 0.75 14.13
N ALA A 613 -26.85 1.49 13.02
CA ALA A 613 -25.84 2.52 12.80
C ALA A 613 -25.89 3.64 13.85
N GLY A 614 -24.72 4.13 14.25
CA GLY A 614 -24.57 5.18 15.26
C GLY A 614 -24.81 4.72 16.70
N THR A 615 -25.03 3.42 16.93
CA THR A 615 -25.16 2.88 18.29
C THR A 615 -23.78 2.74 18.92
N THR A 616 -23.55 3.43 20.04
CA THR A 616 -22.42 3.15 20.93
C THR A 616 -22.85 2.11 21.95
N PHE A 617 -22.06 1.07 22.12
CA PHE A 617 -22.34 -0.01 23.07
C PHE A 617 -21.05 -0.58 23.63
N GLN A 618 -21.19 -1.27 24.76
CA GLN A 618 -20.11 -2.03 25.36
C GLN A 618 -20.28 -3.51 25.06
N TYR A 619 -19.18 -4.25 24.94
CA TYR A 619 -19.18 -5.68 24.68
C TYR A 619 -18.00 -6.38 25.35
N LYS A 620 -18.09 -7.71 25.45
CA LYS A 620 -17.00 -8.60 25.84
C LYS A 620 -17.11 -9.96 25.15
N TYR A 621 -15.96 -10.61 25.01
CA TYR A 621 -15.88 -12.02 24.64
C TYR A 621 -15.99 -12.95 25.86
N LEU A 622 -16.57 -14.13 25.62
CA LEU A 622 -16.61 -15.23 26.57
C LEU A 622 -16.32 -16.55 25.87
N LYS A 623 -15.68 -17.48 26.58
CA LYS A 623 -15.50 -18.87 26.18
C LYS A 623 -16.46 -19.75 26.93
N ARG A 624 -17.03 -20.73 26.25
CA ARG A 624 -17.70 -21.87 26.88
C ARG A 624 -16.81 -23.09 26.78
N GLU A 625 -16.49 -23.65 27.93
CA GLU A 625 -15.69 -24.87 28.08
C GLU A 625 -16.52 -26.12 27.74
N ALA A 626 -15.84 -27.24 27.51
CA ALA A 626 -16.50 -28.51 27.19
C ALA A 626 -17.44 -29.02 28.31
N ASP A 627 -17.22 -28.58 29.56
CA ASP A 627 -18.07 -28.90 30.72
C ASP A 627 -19.25 -27.93 30.92
N GLY A 628 -19.37 -26.92 30.05
CA GLY A 628 -20.41 -25.89 30.08
C GLY A 628 -20.10 -24.70 30.99
N SER A 629 -18.93 -24.65 31.63
CA SER A 629 -18.49 -23.46 32.36
C SER A 629 -18.15 -22.30 31.42
N VAL A 630 -18.23 -21.07 31.94
CA VAL A 630 -18.08 -19.83 31.17
C VAL A 630 -16.89 -19.05 31.71
N VAL A 631 -15.96 -18.71 30.82
CA VAL A 631 -14.79 -17.88 31.12
C VAL A 631 -14.94 -16.57 30.36
N TRP A 632 -14.86 -15.45 31.08
CA TRP A 632 -14.89 -14.12 30.49
C TRP A 632 -13.49 -13.59 30.23
N GLU A 633 -13.34 -12.76 29.20
CA GLU A 633 -12.14 -11.94 29.07
C GLU A 633 -12.03 -10.92 30.23
N SER A 634 -10.80 -10.48 30.51
CA SER A 634 -10.53 -9.57 31.63
C SER A 634 -11.15 -8.17 31.44
N ASP A 635 -11.27 -7.40 32.53
CA ASP A 635 -11.73 -6.01 32.49
C ASP A 635 -10.68 -5.07 31.86
N PRO A 636 -11.09 -3.93 31.26
CA PRO A 636 -12.46 -3.39 31.20
C PRO A 636 -13.29 -3.94 30.04
N ASN A 637 -14.61 -3.70 30.06
CA ASN A 637 -15.47 -3.89 28.88
C ASN A 637 -14.89 -3.14 27.66
N ARG A 638 -15.07 -3.70 26.47
CA ARG A 638 -14.78 -3.03 25.20
C ARG A 638 -15.91 -2.08 24.87
N GLU A 639 -15.63 -1.02 24.13
CA GLU A 639 -16.64 -0.06 23.66
C GLU A 639 -16.47 0.14 22.17
N PHE A 640 -17.58 0.03 21.42
CA PHE A 640 -17.60 0.22 19.98
C PHE A 640 -18.76 1.14 19.60
N THR A 641 -18.53 2.01 18.62
CA THR A 641 -19.57 2.84 18.02
C THR A 641 -19.76 2.43 16.57
N VAL A 642 -20.95 1.89 16.24
CA VAL A 642 -21.27 1.49 14.88
C VAL A 642 -21.20 2.72 13.96
N PRO A 643 -20.42 2.68 12.85
CA PRO A 643 -20.33 3.81 11.93
C PRO A 643 -21.72 4.27 11.47
N ARG A 644 -21.95 5.58 11.51
CA ARG A 644 -23.17 6.21 10.98
C ARG A 644 -22.85 6.88 9.65
N SER A 645 -22.53 6.06 8.65
CA SER A 645 -22.11 6.50 7.31
C SER A 645 -22.81 5.69 6.21
N CYS A 646 -22.31 5.81 4.99
CA CYS A 646 -22.74 5.02 3.83
C CYS A 646 -22.28 3.54 3.92
N ALA A 647 -21.40 3.22 4.86
CA ALA A 647 -20.84 1.88 5.00
C ALA A 647 -21.91 0.90 5.50
N THR A 648 -22.14 -0.17 4.74
CA THR A 648 -23.04 -1.27 5.12
C THR A 648 -22.32 -2.39 5.85
N THR A 649 -20.99 -2.34 5.93
CA THR A 649 -20.14 -3.31 6.62
C THR A 649 -19.02 -2.59 7.35
N THR A 650 -18.53 -3.17 8.45
CA THR A 650 -17.33 -2.72 9.16
C THR A 650 -16.74 -3.90 9.91
N THR A 651 -15.48 -3.80 10.34
CA THR A 651 -14.78 -4.88 11.04
C THR A 651 -14.13 -4.32 12.29
N GLU A 652 -14.34 -5.01 13.41
CA GLU A 652 -13.67 -4.81 14.67
C GLU A 652 -12.70 -5.97 14.87
N ASN A 653 -11.41 -5.68 15.10
CA ASN A 653 -10.39 -6.70 15.32
C ASN A 653 -9.87 -6.59 16.74
N ASP A 654 -10.00 -7.70 17.47
CA ASP A 654 -9.68 -7.85 18.88
C ASP A 654 -8.73 -9.04 19.10
N SER A 655 -8.10 -9.03 20.27
CA SER A 655 -7.37 -10.15 20.84
C SER A 655 -7.79 -10.31 22.29
N TRP A 656 -7.89 -11.56 22.76
CA TRP A 656 -8.38 -11.89 24.10
C TRP A 656 -7.60 -11.17 25.22
N ARG A 657 -8.34 -10.61 26.20
CA ARG A 657 -7.79 -9.84 27.34
C ARG A 657 -7.62 -10.64 28.61
#